data_AF-A0A812YXJ5-F1
#
_entry.id   AF-A0A812YXJ5-F1
#
_cell.length_a   1.000
_cell.length_b   1.000
_cell.length_c   1.000
_cell.angle_alpha   90.00
_cell.angle_beta   90.00
_cell.angle_gamma   90.00
#
_symmetry.space_group_name_H-M   'P 1'
#
loop_
_entity.id
_entity.type
_entity.pdbx_description
1 polymer ?
#
loop_
_entity_poly.entity_id
_entity_poly.type
_entity_poly.pdbx_seq_one_letter_code
_entity_poly.pdbx_strand_id
1 'polypeptide(L)'
;MAGFPQRILRITGRAVRAGLTPSLVSYFFWIGCITTMYGAWAFISYTPIDEFLCAIPGEVNISNGWTVGCGNCSDTLMLCDKSDCWRHAFNLTWQLDAATPNGAFYGDFQEAALDSTCNSLVLTADSPASMLTSIEDRRANPSRPQVGQACVSWSCRVLVRATMRSLGTHLTGPGICTNDAPSVKEPWFATECSCDDMLVTMAQATSFRSLCGAMSTGLRSAVFERHLSKKDQCYQGNMAASAALNPIEYSEFANDINCESLFENTGSTLAWFGAKNYLLANLADPASFTIAPYCRKVMCFAFVDTLSNADCNFTTNALLTDVLTATLISEIATECQAENLALTPLSMCALSSFNESSYCEAQFPGRRLEDEISESPWSFLEGVEPFSKALRQNVSSDIAVSKETRPKLKVQPRNTTRKEAVVEFDGMEALAFVEDFADCGGLDSSCSSDRRLQVTPAPATTGALQEYTVTPWSSCICYMQCVPGVMTRSVSCPAGVTCQEPKPSSAQSCVCKHCSDCDVLVFVLTTAAAYGATGLIAFLLWLGFVMVAQLEEDDYTEMSCGLKCLGCFCKFLPIVTKIMTYATMLLIIVLVVTALVPIGELYSDCKGSTSFTQLAIGGIVVWVVQLIVGVYMHRNKPMPPWLHTAQSSGALKLICKPLNAVGP
;
A
#
# COMPACT_ATOMS: atom_id res chain seq x y z
N MET A 1 54.32 20.11 -27.18
CA MET A 1 53.13 19.43 -26.62
C MET A 1 52.91 17.99 -27.12
N ALA A 2 53.72 17.44 -28.04
CA ALA A 2 53.53 16.08 -28.59
C ALA A 2 53.92 14.90 -27.65
N GLY A 3 54.43 15.15 -26.45
CA GLY A 3 54.89 14.09 -25.51
C GLY A 3 53.90 13.70 -24.40
N PHE A 4 52.80 14.45 -24.24
CA PHE A 4 51.84 14.24 -23.15
C PHE A 4 51.06 12.91 -23.26
N PRO A 5 50.50 12.53 -24.43
CA PRO A 5 49.72 11.28 -24.53
C PRO A 5 50.58 10.01 -24.39
N GLN A 6 51.83 10.02 -24.84
CA GLN A 6 52.74 8.87 -24.67
C GLN A 6 53.17 8.66 -23.21
N ARG A 7 53.34 9.74 -22.44
CA ARG A 7 53.61 9.63 -21.00
C ARG A 7 52.40 9.02 -20.28
N ILE A 8 51.18 9.46 -20.59
CA ILE A 8 49.95 8.91 -19.99
C ILE A 8 49.81 7.41 -20.29
N LEU A 9 49.99 6.97 -21.54
CA LEU A 9 49.90 5.56 -21.92
C LEU A 9 50.95 4.67 -21.24
N ARG A 10 52.17 5.17 -21.02
CA ARG A 10 53.20 4.42 -20.27
C ARG A 10 52.86 4.32 -18.79
N ILE A 11 52.31 5.39 -18.21
CA ILE A 11 51.91 5.43 -16.80
C ILE A 11 50.75 4.45 -16.56
N THR A 12 49.71 4.47 -17.41
CA THR A 12 48.57 3.56 -17.29
C THR A 12 48.98 2.11 -17.50
N GLY A 13 49.82 1.80 -18.50
CA GLY A 13 50.32 0.44 -18.72
C GLY A 13 51.13 -0.12 -17.54
N ARG A 14 51.97 0.71 -16.91
CA ARG A 14 52.73 0.32 -15.70
C ARG A 14 51.82 0.19 -14.47
N ALA A 15 50.84 1.07 -14.31
CA ALA A 15 49.87 1.00 -13.22
C ALA A 15 49.02 -0.29 -13.26
N VAL A 16 48.55 -0.67 -14.45
CA VAL A 16 47.83 -1.94 -14.66
C VAL A 16 48.71 -3.14 -14.31
N ARG A 17 49.95 -3.16 -14.80
CA ARG A 17 50.90 -4.25 -14.47
C ARG A 17 51.18 -4.32 -12.97
N ALA A 18 51.36 -3.18 -12.30
CA ALA A 18 51.60 -3.12 -10.85
C ALA A 18 50.39 -3.55 -10.02
N GLY A 19 49.16 -3.38 -10.53
CA GLY A 19 47.94 -3.90 -9.91
C GLY A 19 47.80 -5.43 -10.02
N LEU A 20 48.36 -6.04 -11.07
CA LEU A 20 48.23 -7.48 -11.33
C LEU A 20 49.38 -8.32 -10.75
N THR A 21 50.55 -7.74 -10.48
CA THR A 21 51.68 -8.47 -9.89
C THR A 21 51.61 -8.47 -8.37
N PRO A 22 51.77 -9.62 -7.69
CA PRO A 22 51.66 -9.71 -6.23
C PRO A 22 52.76 -8.90 -5.55
N SER A 23 52.39 -7.69 -5.13
CA SER A 23 53.24 -6.64 -4.57
C SER A 23 52.48 -5.81 -3.52
N LEU A 24 53.19 -5.02 -2.72
CA LEU A 24 52.54 -4.09 -1.79
C LEU A 24 51.63 -3.10 -2.53
N VAL A 25 52.01 -2.71 -3.75
CA VAL A 25 51.23 -1.82 -4.62
C VAL A 25 49.93 -2.49 -5.04
N SER A 26 49.97 -3.75 -5.50
CA SER A 26 48.75 -4.49 -5.87
C SER A 26 47.82 -4.69 -4.67
N TYR A 27 48.35 -4.83 -3.46
CA TYR A 27 47.54 -4.96 -2.24
C TYR A 27 46.62 -3.75 -2.05
N PHE A 28 47.19 -2.53 -2.04
CA PHE A 28 46.42 -1.31 -1.87
C PHE A 28 45.41 -1.09 -3.01
N PHE A 29 45.76 -1.49 -4.23
CA PHE A 29 44.82 -1.48 -5.36
C PHE A 29 43.61 -2.39 -5.12
N TRP A 30 43.84 -3.69 -4.84
CA TRP A 30 42.75 -4.66 -4.68
C TRP A 30 41.91 -4.40 -3.44
N ILE A 31 42.53 -4.02 -2.31
CA ILE A 31 41.77 -3.62 -1.12
C ILE A 31 40.97 -2.35 -1.40
N GLY A 32 41.54 -1.38 -2.12
CA GLY A 32 40.83 -0.19 -2.58
C GLY A 32 39.59 -0.54 -3.39
N CYS A 33 39.73 -1.43 -4.38
CA CYS A 33 38.62 -1.92 -5.19
C CYS A 33 37.55 -2.62 -4.35
N ILE A 34 37.93 -3.61 -3.55
CA ILE A 34 36.98 -4.42 -2.77
C ILE A 34 36.21 -3.57 -1.76
N THR A 35 36.90 -2.70 -1.02
CA THR A 35 36.27 -1.84 -0.01
C THR A 35 35.38 -0.76 -0.64
N THR A 36 35.80 -0.17 -1.77
CA THR A 36 34.96 0.78 -2.51
C THR A 36 33.72 0.10 -3.10
N MET A 37 33.87 -1.09 -3.68
CA MET A 37 32.74 -1.88 -4.19
C MET A 37 31.76 -2.23 -3.08
N TYR A 38 32.26 -2.64 -1.90
CA TYR A 38 31.39 -2.92 -0.76
C TYR A 38 30.71 -1.66 -0.22
N GLY A 39 31.42 -0.53 -0.14
CA GLY A 39 30.83 0.76 0.26
C GLY A 39 29.72 1.22 -0.70
N ALA A 40 29.93 1.04 -2.01
CA ALA A 40 28.91 1.30 -3.02
C ALA A 40 27.72 0.34 -2.91
N TRP A 41 27.98 -0.96 -2.68
CA TRP A 41 26.92 -1.94 -2.47
C TRP A 41 26.10 -1.63 -1.21
N ALA A 42 26.75 -1.27 -0.10
CA ALA A 42 26.08 -0.82 1.12
C ALA A 42 25.15 0.37 0.84
N PHE A 43 25.62 1.37 0.10
CA PHE A 43 24.81 2.52 -0.29
C PHE A 43 23.60 2.11 -1.14
N ILE A 44 23.79 1.23 -2.13
CA ILE A 44 22.70 0.74 -3.00
C ILE A 44 21.71 -0.12 -2.22
N SER A 45 22.17 -0.88 -1.23
CA SER A 45 21.33 -1.72 -0.38
C SER A 45 20.43 -0.91 0.56
N TYR A 46 20.65 0.39 0.73
CA TYR A 46 19.77 1.22 1.56
C TYR A 46 18.32 1.17 1.09
N THR A 47 18.06 1.43 -0.19
CA THR A 47 16.70 1.48 -0.75
C THR A 47 15.87 0.21 -0.50
N PRO A 48 16.32 -1.02 -0.84
CA PRO A 48 15.53 -2.22 -0.57
C PRO A 48 15.38 -2.54 0.92
N ILE A 49 16.30 -2.07 1.78
CA ILE A 49 16.12 -2.23 3.22
C ILE A 49 15.08 -1.24 3.73
N ASP A 50 15.14 0.02 3.30
CA ASP A 50 14.16 1.05 3.63
C ASP A 50 12.75 0.65 3.17
N GLU A 51 12.60 0.20 1.92
CA GLU A 51 11.34 -0.33 1.38
C GLU A 51 10.80 -1.50 2.21
N PHE A 52 11.67 -2.42 2.65
CA PHE A 52 11.29 -3.52 3.53
C PHE A 52 10.80 -3.01 4.89
N LEU A 53 11.50 -2.05 5.50
CA LEU A 53 11.11 -1.47 6.79
C LEU A 53 9.82 -0.66 6.69
N CYS A 54 9.59 0.01 5.56
CA CYS A 54 8.36 0.72 5.27
C CYS A 54 7.17 -0.22 5.04
N ALA A 55 7.42 -1.44 4.58
CA ALA A 55 6.39 -2.47 4.41
C ALA A 55 5.98 -3.15 5.73
N ILE A 56 6.77 -3.02 6.79
CA ILE A 56 6.44 -3.54 8.12
C ILE A 56 5.39 -2.62 8.75
N PRO A 57 4.16 -3.06 9.03
CA PRO A 57 3.13 -2.19 9.60
C PRO A 57 3.63 -1.56 10.91
N GLY A 58 3.27 -0.29 11.16
CA GLY A 58 3.67 0.42 12.38
C GLY A 58 2.99 -0.09 13.67
N GLU A 59 2.19 -1.15 13.59
CA GLU A 59 1.42 -1.71 14.69
C GLU A 59 2.16 -2.84 15.40
N VAL A 60 1.91 -2.97 16.70
CA VAL A 60 2.45 -4.07 17.48
C VAL A 60 1.75 -5.36 17.09
N ASN A 61 2.47 -6.27 16.44
CA ASN A 61 2.08 -7.67 16.43
C ASN A 61 2.98 -8.49 17.36
N ILE A 62 2.53 -8.61 18.62
CA ILE A 62 3.19 -9.41 19.66
C ILE A 62 3.35 -10.87 19.22
N SER A 63 2.38 -11.42 18.48
CA SER A 63 2.41 -12.83 18.05
C SER A 63 3.50 -13.14 17.03
N ASN A 64 3.95 -12.13 16.26
CA ASN A 64 5.04 -12.26 15.29
C ASN A 64 6.38 -11.70 15.83
N GLY A 65 6.44 -11.32 17.11
CA GLY A 65 7.65 -10.81 17.75
C GLY A 65 7.99 -9.35 17.42
N TRP A 66 7.06 -8.58 16.85
CA TRP A 66 7.21 -7.14 16.63
C TRP A 66 6.81 -6.41 17.91
N THR A 67 7.74 -5.64 18.48
CA THR A 67 7.59 -5.01 19.79
C THR A 67 7.32 -3.52 19.71
N VAL A 68 7.53 -2.92 18.53
CA VAL A 68 7.41 -1.49 18.31
C VAL A 68 6.04 -1.21 17.70
N GLY A 69 5.23 -0.49 18.47
CA GLY A 69 3.93 -0.02 18.02
C GLY A 69 3.94 1.45 17.72
N CYS A 70 2.79 1.91 17.26
CA CYS A 70 2.39 3.30 17.12
C CYS A 70 2.84 4.24 18.26
N GLY A 71 2.94 3.75 19.50
CA GLY A 71 3.39 4.53 20.66
C GLY A 71 4.89 4.84 20.71
N ASN A 72 5.72 4.13 19.95
CA ASN A 72 7.19 4.30 19.94
C ASN A 72 7.72 4.94 18.64
N CYS A 73 6.84 5.37 17.74
CA CYS A 73 7.23 6.10 16.54
C CYS A 73 7.78 7.49 16.89
N SER A 74 8.89 7.90 16.25
CA SER A 74 9.40 9.28 16.40
C SER A 74 8.47 10.33 15.77
N ASP A 75 7.67 9.90 14.80
CA ASP A 75 6.68 10.71 14.09
C ASP A 75 5.26 10.37 14.59
N THR A 76 4.33 11.31 14.43
CA THR A 76 2.93 11.10 14.79
C THR A 76 2.19 10.48 13.62
N LEU A 77 1.78 9.22 13.78
CA LEU A 77 0.99 8.50 12.78
C LEU A 77 -0.50 8.62 13.09
N MET A 78 -1.25 9.32 12.24
CA MET A 78 -2.67 9.61 12.48
C MET A 78 -3.59 8.39 12.35
N LEU A 79 -3.19 7.38 11.57
CA LEU A 79 -3.99 6.17 11.36
C LEU A 79 -3.77 5.10 12.43
N CYS A 80 -2.79 5.27 13.32
CA CYS A 80 -2.41 4.25 14.29
C CYS A 80 -3.54 3.83 15.23
N ASP A 81 -4.31 4.79 15.74
CA ASP A 81 -5.44 4.55 16.64
C ASP A 81 -6.77 4.30 15.89
N LYS A 82 -6.71 4.04 14.57
CA LYS A 82 -7.91 3.82 13.75
C LYS A 82 -8.21 2.34 13.59
N SER A 83 -9.44 2.04 13.21
CA SER A 83 -9.87 0.66 12.90
C SER A 83 -9.08 0.05 11.75
N ASP A 84 -8.92 -1.28 11.77
CA ASP A 84 -8.29 -2.05 10.69
C ASP A 84 -8.87 -1.69 9.32
N CYS A 85 -10.21 -1.58 9.24
CA CYS A 85 -10.90 -1.13 8.03
C CYS A 85 -10.30 0.15 7.45
N TRP A 86 -10.14 1.18 8.27
CA TRP A 86 -9.66 2.46 7.79
C TRP A 86 -8.21 2.34 7.36
N ARG A 87 -7.37 1.72 8.17
CA ARG A 87 -5.94 1.57 7.88
C ARG A 87 -5.73 0.85 6.55
N HIS A 88 -6.40 -0.29 6.36
CA HIS A 88 -6.33 -1.06 5.11
C HIS A 88 -6.93 -0.30 3.93
N ALA A 89 -8.08 0.37 4.10
CA ALA A 89 -8.69 1.16 3.02
C ALA A 89 -7.78 2.32 2.59
N PHE A 90 -7.17 3.00 3.55
CA PHE A 90 -6.25 4.09 3.29
C PHE A 90 -4.98 3.58 2.60
N ASN A 91 -4.36 2.52 3.13
CA ASN A 91 -3.17 1.90 2.55
C ASN A 91 -3.41 1.40 1.13
N LEU A 92 -4.53 0.71 0.89
CA LEU A 92 -4.95 0.29 -0.45
C LEU A 92 -5.13 1.48 -1.39
N THR A 93 -5.78 2.55 -0.92
CA THR A 93 -5.98 3.77 -1.71
C THR A 93 -4.63 4.39 -2.08
N TRP A 94 -3.71 4.47 -1.12
CA TRP A 94 -2.38 5.00 -1.37
C TRP A 94 -1.61 4.15 -2.38
N GLN A 95 -1.53 2.84 -2.18
CA GLN A 95 -0.78 1.96 -3.08
C GLN A 95 -1.29 2.01 -4.53
N LEU A 96 -2.61 2.02 -4.71
CA LEU A 96 -3.21 1.98 -6.04
C LEU A 96 -3.24 3.35 -6.72
N ASP A 97 -3.48 4.41 -5.96
CA ASP A 97 -3.89 5.70 -6.53
C ASP A 97 -2.88 6.85 -6.25
N ALA A 98 -1.98 6.70 -5.26
CA ALA A 98 -1.09 7.79 -4.80
C ALA A 98 0.35 7.38 -4.40
N ALA A 99 0.79 6.14 -4.64
CA ALA A 99 2.15 5.70 -4.28
C ALA A 99 3.23 6.27 -5.20
N THR A 100 2.87 6.63 -6.43
CA THR A 100 3.80 7.20 -7.41
C THR A 100 3.36 8.60 -7.82
N PRO A 101 4.28 9.49 -8.24
CA PRO A 101 3.93 10.83 -8.73
C PRO A 101 2.95 10.85 -9.90
N ASN A 102 2.83 9.74 -10.63
CA ASN A 102 1.90 9.59 -11.76
C ASN A 102 0.53 9.03 -11.35
N GLY A 103 0.33 8.72 -10.07
CA GLY A 103 -0.95 8.25 -9.55
C GLY A 103 -2.03 9.34 -9.67
N ALA A 104 -3.25 8.94 -10.06
CA ALA A 104 -4.35 9.87 -10.30
C ALA A 104 -4.70 10.74 -9.08
N PHE A 105 -4.40 10.26 -7.87
CA PHE A 105 -4.68 10.95 -6.61
C PHE A 105 -3.40 11.32 -5.84
N TYR A 106 -2.23 11.28 -6.48
CA TYR A 106 -0.96 11.67 -5.83
C TYR A 106 -0.99 13.12 -5.34
N GLY A 107 -1.43 14.05 -6.21
CA GLY A 107 -1.54 15.47 -5.85
C GLY A 107 -2.56 15.72 -4.74
N ASP A 108 -3.75 15.09 -4.84
CA ASP A 108 -4.79 15.18 -3.81
C ASP A 108 -4.30 14.67 -2.45
N PHE A 109 -3.55 13.56 -2.43
CA PHE A 109 -2.96 13.03 -1.20
C PHE A 109 -1.94 14.00 -0.60
N GLN A 110 -1.03 14.56 -1.41
CA GLN A 110 -0.03 15.51 -0.94
C GLN A 110 -0.66 16.78 -0.37
N GLU A 111 -1.64 17.34 -1.06
CA GLU A 111 -2.35 18.52 -0.61
C GLU A 111 -3.20 18.25 0.64
N ALA A 112 -3.86 17.08 0.71
CA ALA A 112 -4.59 16.66 1.90
C ALA A 112 -3.67 16.51 3.11
N ALA A 113 -2.48 15.93 2.94
CA ALA A 113 -1.48 15.78 4.00
C ALA A 113 -0.97 17.12 4.55
N LEU A 114 -0.93 18.15 3.70
CA LEU A 114 -0.54 19.51 4.08
C LEU A 114 -1.70 20.33 4.68
N ASP A 115 -2.95 19.89 4.52
CA ASP A 115 -4.11 20.57 5.07
C ASP A 115 -4.28 20.27 6.58
N SER A 116 -3.86 21.23 7.40
CA SER A 116 -4.00 21.14 8.87
C SER A 116 -5.44 20.94 9.34
N THR A 117 -6.44 21.45 8.61
CA THR A 117 -7.86 21.23 8.95
C THR A 117 -8.23 19.79 8.66
N CYS A 118 -7.81 19.25 7.51
CA CYS A 118 -7.98 17.84 7.17
C CYS A 118 -7.38 16.92 8.24
N ASN A 119 -6.11 17.15 8.61
CA ASN A 119 -5.41 16.37 9.62
C ASN A 119 -6.13 16.40 10.98
N SER A 120 -6.67 17.55 11.37
CA SER A 120 -7.45 17.66 12.62
C SER A 120 -8.72 16.82 12.63
N LEU A 121 -9.38 16.68 11.47
CA LEU A 121 -10.58 15.84 11.33
C LEU A 121 -10.22 14.36 11.34
N VAL A 122 -9.11 13.97 10.68
CA VAL A 122 -8.60 12.59 10.65
C VAL A 122 -8.27 12.12 12.06
N LEU A 123 -7.63 12.96 12.87
CA LEU A 123 -7.33 12.63 14.27
C LEU A 123 -8.59 12.32 15.09
N THR A 124 -9.70 13.02 14.83
CA THR A 124 -10.95 12.86 15.61
C THR A 124 -11.94 11.84 15.08
N ALA A 125 -11.88 11.51 13.80
CA ALA A 125 -12.81 10.56 13.20
C ALA A 125 -12.39 9.11 13.50
N ASP A 126 -13.34 8.17 13.55
CA ASP A 126 -13.09 6.75 13.89
C ASP A 126 -13.17 5.80 12.68
N SER A 127 -13.85 6.22 11.62
CA SER A 127 -14.02 5.51 10.35
C SER A 127 -13.99 6.45 9.14
N PRO A 128 -13.75 5.93 7.91
CA PRO A 128 -13.84 6.71 6.68
C PRO A 128 -15.20 7.42 6.51
N ALA A 129 -16.28 6.79 6.96
CA ALA A 129 -17.62 7.39 6.93
C ALA A 129 -17.72 8.58 7.89
N SER A 130 -17.26 8.42 9.14
CA SER A 130 -17.26 9.51 10.12
C SER A 130 -16.37 10.69 9.71
N MET A 131 -15.29 10.43 8.95
CA MET A 131 -14.44 11.47 8.36
C MET A 131 -15.23 12.34 7.39
N LEU A 132 -15.99 11.72 6.47
CA LEU A 132 -16.80 12.48 5.52
C LEU A 132 -17.96 13.22 6.18
N THR A 133 -18.62 12.64 7.17
CA THR A 133 -19.62 13.36 7.98
C THR A 133 -18.99 14.59 8.66
N SER A 134 -17.78 14.45 9.21
CA SER A 134 -17.06 15.57 9.83
C SER A 134 -16.66 16.66 8.81
N ILE A 135 -16.37 16.28 7.56
CA ILE A 135 -16.14 17.22 6.46
C ILE A 135 -17.42 17.97 6.10
N GLU A 136 -18.56 17.29 5.98
CA GLU A 136 -19.86 17.92 5.69
C GLU A 136 -20.23 18.93 6.77
N ASP A 137 -20.15 18.54 8.04
CA ASP A 137 -20.39 19.42 9.19
C ASP A 137 -19.47 20.64 9.19
N ARG A 138 -18.20 20.46 8.78
CA ARG A 138 -17.24 21.55 8.69
C ARG A 138 -17.60 22.52 7.57
N ARG A 139 -18.01 22.02 6.40
CA ARG A 139 -18.41 22.81 5.23
C ARG A 139 -19.74 23.52 5.42
N ALA A 140 -20.66 22.94 6.19
CA ALA A 140 -21.91 23.58 6.56
C ALA A 140 -21.73 24.82 7.45
N ASN A 141 -20.58 24.96 8.12
CA ASN A 141 -20.27 26.08 9.01
C ASN A 141 -19.20 27.02 8.42
N PRO A 142 -19.59 28.14 7.77
CA PRO A 142 -18.65 29.06 7.13
C PRO A 142 -17.77 29.82 8.14
N SER A 143 -18.10 29.83 9.43
CA SER A 143 -17.29 30.48 10.47
C SER A 143 -16.05 29.66 10.84
N ARG A 144 -15.94 28.41 10.40
CA ARG A 144 -14.81 27.53 10.67
C ARG A 144 -13.84 27.51 9.46
N PRO A 145 -12.54 27.25 9.68
CA PRO A 145 -11.60 26.98 8.59
C PRO A 145 -12.15 25.86 7.69
N GLN A 146 -12.18 26.12 6.39
CA GLN A 146 -12.73 25.20 5.40
C GLN A 146 -11.72 24.10 5.06
N VAL A 147 -12.22 22.92 4.76
CA VAL A 147 -11.42 21.77 4.32
C VAL A 147 -11.13 21.91 2.82
N GLY A 148 -9.87 21.75 2.43
CA GLY A 148 -9.44 21.80 1.04
C GLY A 148 -10.12 20.74 0.17
N GLN A 149 -10.24 21.00 -1.13
CA GLN A 149 -10.90 20.07 -2.06
C GLN A 149 -10.12 18.76 -2.21
N ALA A 150 -8.79 18.80 -2.17
CA ALA A 150 -7.91 17.64 -2.17
C ALA A 150 -8.20 16.66 -1.01
N CYS A 151 -8.40 17.19 0.21
CA CYS A 151 -8.78 16.37 1.37
C CYS A 151 -10.12 15.67 1.17
N VAL A 152 -11.10 16.35 0.55
CA VAL A 152 -12.40 15.74 0.24
C VAL A 152 -12.25 14.66 -0.81
N SER A 153 -11.55 14.95 -1.91
CA SER A 153 -11.26 13.98 -2.98
C SER A 153 -10.60 12.72 -2.41
N TRP A 154 -9.54 12.90 -1.63
CA TRP A 154 -8.83 11.81 -0.97
C TRP A 154 -9.73 11.00 -0.03
N SER A 155 -10.46 11.67 0.87
CA SER A 155 -11.35 11.01 1.84
C SER A 155 -12.49 10.25 1.15
N CYS A 156 -13.03 10.80 0.07
CA CYS A 156 -14.01 10.13 -0.78
C CYS A 156 -13.45 8.84 -1.37
N ARG A 157 -12.22 8.89 -1.90
CA ARG A 157 -11.56 7.71 -2.46
C ARG A 157 -11.32 6.63 -1.40
N VAL A 158 -10.87 7.02 -0.21
CA VAL A 158 -10.68 6.11 0.92
C VAL A 158 -12.01 5.45 1.33
N LEU A 159 -13.11 6.21 1.42
CA LEU A 159 -14.42 5.63 1.72
C LEU A 159 -14.84 4.63 0.64
N VAL A 160 -14.70 4.98 -0.64
CA VAL A 160 -15.06 4.10 -1.76
C VAL A 160 -14.30 2.78 -1.63
N ARG A 161 -12.98 2.81 -1.37
CA ARG A 161 -12.19 1.60 -1.12
C ARG A 161 -12.66 0.83 0.12
N ALA A 162 -13.03 1.52 1.20
CA ALA A 162 -13.55 0.91 2.42
C ALA A 162 -14.93 0.22 2.21
N THR A 163 -15.73 0.73 1.28
CA THR A 163 -17.05 0.15 0.94
C THR A 163 -16.98 -0.95 -0.11
N MET A 164 -15.91 -1.01 -0.89
CA MET A 164 -15.70 -2.13 -1.80
C MET A 164 -15.47 -3.39 -0.97
N ARG A 165 -16.33 -4.41 -1.18
CA ARG A 165 -16.23 -5.73 -0.53
C ARG A 165 -14.86 -6.41 -0.77
N SER A 166 -14.12 -5.95 -1.77
CA SER A 166 -12.78 -6.42 -2.15
C SER A 166 -11.68 -5.39 -1.81
N LEU A 167 -11.35 -5.23 -0.52
CA LEU A 167 -10.03 -4.69 -0.16
C LEU A 167 -8.98 -5.78 -0.44
N GLY A 168 -8.44 -5.80 -1.65
CA GLY A 168 -7.61 -6.89 -2.18
C GLY A 168 -8.30 -7.54 -3.38
N THR A 169 -7.58 -7.70 -4.47
CA THR A 169 -8.08 -7.86 -5.85
C THR A 169 -8.87 -9.14 -6.16
N HIS A 170 -9.59 -9.11 -7.30
CA HIS A 170 -10.23 -10.21 -8.02
C HIS A 170 -11.39 -10.93 -7.32
N LEU A 171 -12.60 -10.54 -7.72
CA LEU A 171 -13.85 -11.28 -7.54
C LEU A 171 -13.70 -12.72 -8.05
N THR A 172 -13.31 -13.65 -7.19
CA THR A 172 -13.50 -15.08 -7.40
C THR A 172 -14.80 -15.59 -6.78
N GLY A 173 -15.53 -14.72 -6.07
CA GLY A 173 -16.89 -14.99 -5.60
C GLY A 173 -17.37 -13.99 -4.54
N PRO A 174 -18.68 -14.00 -4.22
CA PRO A 174 -19.25 -13.20 -3.14
C PRO A 174 -18.69 -13.64 -1.78
N GLY A 175 -18.11 -12.70 -1.02
CA GLY A 175 -17.73 -12.90 0.39
C GLY A 175 -16.36 -13.51 0.66
N ILE A 176 -15.48 -13.65 -0.34
CA ILE A 176 -14.10 -14.11 -0.12
C ILE A 176 -13.18 -12.90 -0.04
N CYS A 177 -12.65 -12.63 1.15
CA CYS A 177 -11.59 -11.64 1.35
C CYS A 177 -10.23 -12.26 1.08
N THR A 178 -9.43 -11.60 0.23
CA THR A 178 -8.06 -12.01 -0.09
C THR A 178 -7.05 -10.97 0.39
N ASN A 179 -5.76 -11.32 0.30
CA ASN A 179 -4.63 -10.43 0.51
C ASN A 179 -3.76 -10.33 -0.75
N ASP A 180 -4.42 -10.33 -1.91
CA ASP A 180 -3.72 -10.39 -3.20
C ASP A 180 -3.02 -9.07 -3.56
N ALA A 181 -3.43 -7.96 -2.94
CA ALA A 181 -2.71 -6.71 -3.01
C ALA A 181 -1.58 -6.76 -1.96
N PRO A 182 -0.31 -6.91 -2.38
CA PRO A 182 0.80 -7.09 -1.45
C PRO A 182 0.89 -5.89 -0.50
N SER A 183 1.06 -6.18 0.79
CA SER A 183 1.25 -5.18 1.84
C SER A 183 0.04 -4.27 2.12
N VAL A 184 -1.17 -4.60 1.64
CA VAL A 184 -2.40 -3.87 2.00
C VAL A 184 -2.92 -4.32 3.36
N LYS A 185 -3.07 -5.64 3.51
CA LYS A 185 -3.37 -6.28 4.79
C LYS A 185 -2.14 -6.99 5.28
N GLU A 186 -2.02 -7.05 6.58
CA GLU A 186 -1.02 -7.86 7.22
C GLU A 186 -1.27 -9.35 6.92
N PRO A 187 -0.22 -10.18 6.82
CA PRO A 187 -0.36 -11.59 6.45
C PRO A 187 -1.35 -12.39 7.32
N TRP A 188 -1.58 -11.98 8.56
CA TRP A 188 -2.52 -12.64 9.49
C TRP A 188 -3.97 -12.18 9.32
N PHE A 189 -4.23 -11.04 8.67
CA PHE A 189 -5.58 -10.58 8.29
C PHE A 189 -5.96 -11.05 6.88
N ALA A 190 -5.20 -11.98 6.29
CA ALA A 190 -5.33 -12.28 4.87
C ALA A 190 -6.72 -12.80 4.46
N THR A 191 -7.41 -13.50 5.36
CA THR A 191 -8.76 -14.02 5.17
C THR A 191 -9.84 -13.14 5.80
N GLU A 192 -9.46 -12.07 6.51
CA GLU A 192 -10.40 -11.22 7.24
C GLU A 192 -10.91 -10.08 6.36
N CYS A 193 -12.20 -9.81 6.49
CA CYS A 193 -12.87 -8.69 5.85
C CYS A 193 -12.91 -7.50 6.83
N SER A 194 -11.77 -6.84 6.98
CA SER A 194 -11.54 -5.81 8.02
C SER A 194 -12.55 -4.66 7.99
N CYS A 195 -13.23 -4.45 6.86
CA CYS A 195 -14.24 -3.42 6.71
C CYS A 195 -15.67 -3.85 6.97
N ASP A 196 -16.02 -5.12 7.24
CA ASP A 196 -17.42 -5.63 7.29
C ASP A 196 -18.31 -5.04 8.41
N ASP A 197 -17.69 -4.46 9.43
CA ASP A 197 -18.40 -3.80 10.54
C ASP A 197 -18.63 -2.29 10.34
N MET A 198 -17.90 -1.63 9.43
CA MET A 198 -18.14 -0.21 9.08
C MET A 198 -19.57 0.08 8.58
N LEU A 199 -20.41 0.68 9.42
CA LEU A 199 -21.76 1.06 9.03
C LEU A 199 -21.76 2.34 8.19
N VAL A 200 -22.29 2.24 6.97
CA VAL A 200 -22.61 3.39 6.11
C VAL A 200 -24.09 3.31 5.79
N THR A 201 -24.87 4.26 6.28
CA THR A 201 -26.31 4.34 5.97
C THR A 201 -26.50 4.87 4.55
N MET A 202 -27.65 4.56 3.94
CA MET A 202 -27.95 5.09 2.60
C MET A 202 -28.17 6.61 2.59
N ALA A 203 -28.64 7.17 3.70
CA ALA A 203 -28.69 8.61 3.91
C ALA A 203 -27.29 9.24 3.84
N GLN A 204 -26.31 8.63 4.51
CA GLN A 204 -24.90 9.03 4.41
C GLN A 204 -24.36 8.84 2.99
N ALA A 205 -24.60 7.69 2.34
CA ALA A 205 -24.14 7.45 0.97
C ALA A 205 -24.70 8.49 -0.02
N THR A 206 -25.94 8.94 0.19
CA THR A 206 -26.58 10.01 -0.57
C THR A 206 -25.92 11.37 -0.33
N SER A 207 -25.68 11.70 0.93
CA SER A 207 -25.01 12.95 1.31
C SER A 207 -23.58 12.97 0.72
N PHE A 208 -22.84 11.88 0.90
CA PHE A 208 -21.49 11.72 0.37
C PHE A 208 -21.45 11.77 -1.15
N ARG A 209 -22.50 11.33 -1.86
CA ARG A 209 -22.58 11.49 -3.31
C ARG A 209 -22.59 12.96 -3.72
N SER A 210 -23.29 13.80 -2.97
CA SER A 210 -23.28 15.25 -3.21
C SER A 210 -21.91 15.87 -2.93
N LEU A 211 -21.20 15.38 -1.90
CA LEU A 211 -19.88 15.87 -1.52
C LEU A 211 -18.77 15.42 -2.48
N CYS A 212 -18.80 14.15 -2.89
CA CYS A 212 -17.76 13.47 -3.66
C CYS A 212 -17.97 13.54 -5.18
N GLY A 213 -19.17 13.89 -5.64
CA GLY A 213 -19.52 13.91 -7.06
C GLY A 213 -19.27 12.56 -7.74
N ALA A 214 -18.68 12.58 -8.93
CA ALA A 214 -18.43 11.38 -9.74
C ALA A 214 -17.53 10.33 -9.05
N MET A 215 -16.71 10.72 -8.07
CA MET A 215 -15.84 9.78 -7.35
C MET A 215 -16.62 8.76 -6.51
N SER A 216 -17.85 9.10 -6.12
CA SER A 216 -18.76 8.21 -5.38
C SER A 216 -19.63 7.33 -6.28
N THR A 217 -19.36 7.29 -7.59
CA THR A 217 -20.10 6.41 -8.50
C THR A 217 -19.94 4.97 -8.03
N GLY A 218 -21.07 4.29 -7.80
CA GLY A 218 -21.11 2.93 -7.24
C GLY A 218 -21.00 2.85 -5.70
N LEU A 219 -20.90 3.97 -4.98
CA LEU A 219 -20.90 3.96 -3.50
C LEU A 219 -22.22 3.40 -2.95
N ARG A 220 -23.37 3.85 -3.49
CA ARG A 220 -24.69 3.36 -3.07
C ARG A 220 -24.84 1.87 -3.35
N SER A 221 -24.47 1.41 -4.54
CA SER A 221 -24.51 -0.02 -4.86
C SER A 221 -23.57 -0.83 -3.97
N ALA A 222 -22.39 -0.31 -3.63
CA ALA A 222 -21.47 -1.00 -2.71
C ALA A 222 -22.04 -1.10 -1.28
N VAL A 223 -22.68 -0.03 -0.78
CA VAL A 223 -23.38 -0.03 0.50
C VAL A 223 -24.54 -1.03 0.49
N PHE A 224 -25.32 -1.04 -0.59
CA PHE A 224 -26.43 -1.97 -0.77
C PHE A 224 -25.95 -3.44 -0.78
N GLU A 225 -24.95 -3.78 -1.59
CA GLU A 225 -24.38 -5.14 -1.68
C GLU A 225 -23.83 -5.62 -0.33
N ARG A 226 -23.31 -4.68 0.46
CA ARG A 226 -22.84 -4.96 1.81
C ARG A 226 -23.98 -5.21 2.77
N HIS A 227 -25.06 -4.45 2.72
CA HIS A 227 -26.27 -4.76 3.48
C HIS A 227 -26.86 -6.10 3.08
N LEU A 228 -26.84 -6.42 1.78
CA LEU A 228 -27.24 -7.72 1.26
C LEU A 228 -26.39 -8.85 1.84
N SER A 229 -25.07 -8.67 1.95
CA SER A 229 -24.19 -9.69 2.52
C SER A 229 -24.44 -10.02 3.99
N LYS A 230 -25.11 -9.12 4.73
CA LYS A 230 -25.49 -9.33 6.12
C LYS A 230 -26.83 -10.05 6.27
N LYS A 231 -27.57 -10.23 5.16
CA LYS A 231 -28.82 -11.00 5.15
C LYS A 231 -28.52 -12.49 5.19
N ASP A 232 -29.54 -13.30 5.47
CA ASP A 232 -29.40 -14.75 5.40
C ASP A 232 -29.09 -15.22 3.97
N GLN A 233 -28.53 -16.43 3.84
CA GLN A 233 -28.11 -16.98 2.56
C GLN A 233 -29.25 -17.11 1.55
N CYS A 234 -30.48 -17.32 2.02
CA CYS A 234 -31.65 -17.42 1.15
C CYS A 234 -32.03 -16.06 0.59
N TYR A 235 -32.10 -15.03 1.42
CA TYR A 235 -32.35 -13.68 0.93
C TYR A 235 -31.26 -13.21 -0.04
N GLN A 236 -29.99 -13.53 0.24
CA GLN A 236 -28.88 -13.29 -0.70
C GLN A 236 -29.09 -13.98 -2.04
N GLY A 237 -29.43 -15.28 -2.04
CA GLY A 237 -29.69 -16.06 -3.25
C GLY A 237 -30.84 -15.51 -4.08
N ASN A 238 -31.96 -15.17 -3.43
CA ASN A 238 -33.16 -14.65 -4.07
C ASN A 238 -32.91 -13.29 -4.73
N MET A 239 -32.15 -12.41 -4.07
CA MET A 239 -31.76 -11.11 -4.63
C MET A 239 -30.78 -11.29 -5.79
N ALA A 240 -29.85 -12.23 -5.71
CA ALA A 240 -28.94 -12.55 -6.82
C ALA A 240 -29.70 -13.09 -8.05
N ALA A 241 -30.73 -13.93 -7.85
CA ALA A 241 -31.61 -14.38 -8.93
C ALA A 241 -32.36 -13.20 -9.57
N SER A 242 -32.87 -12.26 -8.76
CA SER A 242 -33.49 -11.04 -9.28
C SER A 242 -32.50 -10.18 -10.07
N ALA A 243 -31.25 -10.04 -9.60
CA ALA A 243 -30.21 -9.29 -10.29
C ALA A 243 -29.86 -9.90 -11.66
N ALA A 244 -29.81 -11.22 -11.74
CA ALA A 244 -29.52 -11.95 -12.98
C ALA A 244 -30.62 -11.77 -14.03
N LEU A 245 -31.89 -11.72 -13.59
CA LEU A 245 -33.04 -11.57 -14.50
C LEU A 245 -33.30 -10.12 -14.90
N ASN A 246 -33.02 -9.15 -14.02
CA ASN A 246 -33.34 -7.73 -14.23
C ASN A 246 -32.19 -6.83 -13.75
N PRO A 247 -31.04 -6.83 -14.46
CA PRO A 247 -29.85 -6.11 -14.00
C PRO A 247 -30.03 -4.60 -13.96
N ILE A 248 -30.86 -4.03 -14.85
CA ILE A 248 -31.13 -2.59 -14.89
C ILE A 248 -31.96 -2.19 -13.68
N GLU A 249 -33.11 -2.83 -13.47
CA GLU A 249 -34.01 -2.52 -12.34
C GLU A 249 -33.37 -2.85 -10.99
N TYR A 250 -32.52 -3.89 -10.92
CA TYR A 250 -31.73 -4.18 -9.72
C TYR A 250 -30.74 -3.05 -9.42
N SER A 251 -30.06 -2.52 -10.45
CA SER A 251 -29.18 -1.35 -10.30
C SER A 251 -29.96 -0.12 -9.85
N GLU A 252 -31.16 0.13 -10.39
CA GLU A 252 -32.03 1.23 -9.94
C GLU A 252 -32.49 1.02 -8.50
N PHE A 253 -32.89 -0.20 -8.13
CA PHE A 253 -33.26 -0.58 -6.77
C PHE A 253 -32.12 -0.32 -5.77
N ALA A 254 -30.90 -0.74 -6.09
CA ALA A 254 -29.71 -0.54 -5.26
C ALA A 254 -29.32 0.95 -5.11
N ASN A 255 -29.82 1.82 -5.99
CA ASN A 255 -29.53 3.25 -5.99
C ASN A 255 -30.67 4.12 -5.42
N ASP A 256 -31.86 3.56 -5.16
CA ASP A 256 -33.02 4.27 -4.61
C ASP A 256 -33.10 4.19 -3.09
N ILE A 257 -33.19 5.36 -2.44
CA ILE A 257 -33.16 5.49 -0.98
C ILE A 257 -34.40 4.90 -0.30
N ASN A 258 -35.58 4.98 -0.92
CA ASN A 258 -36.81 4.48 -0.33
C ASN A 258 -36.79 2.95 -0.34
N CYS A 259 -36.32 2.37 -1.44
CA CYS A 259 -36.30 0.92 -1.62
C CYS A 259 -35.23 0.25 -0.77
N GLU A 260 -34.06 0.88 -0.68
CA GLU A 260 -33.01 0.39 0.20
C GLU A 260 -33.34 0.57 1.68
N SER A 261 -33.98 1.69 2.11
CA SER A 261 -34.31 1.86 3.53
C SER A 261 -35.26 0.77 4.06
N LEU A 262 -36.17 0.27 3.22
CA LEU A 262 -36.99 -0.89 3.52
C LEU A 262 -36.14 -2.17 3.52
N PHE A 263 -35.25 -2.33 2.56
CA PHE A 263 -34.32 -3.47 2.46
C PHE A 263 -33.38 -3.57 3.68
N GLU A 264 -32.77 -2.48 4.12
CA GLU A 264 -31.85 -2.42 5.26
C GLU A 264 -32.51 -2.99 6.52
N ASN A 265 -33.76 -2.61 6.77
CA ASN A 265 -34.51 -2.97 7.98
C ASN A 265 -35.22 -4.32 7.93
N THR A 266 -35.12 -5.06 6.82
CA THR A 266 -35.91 -6.29 6.61
C THR A 266 -35.01 -7.52 6.48
N GLY A 267 -35.41 -8.62 7.12
CA GLY A 267 -34.64 -9.86 7.13
C GLY A 267 -34.98 -10.80 5.98
N SER A 268 -36.04 -10.55 5.22
CA SER A 268 -36.52 -11.44 4.15
C SER A 268 -37.34 -10.67 3.11
N THR A 269 -37.58 -11.30 1.96
CA THR A 269 -38.46 -10.77 0.90
C THR A 269 -39.87 -10.50 1.43
N LEU A 270 -40.42 -11.40 2.26
CA LEU A 270 -41.73 -11.23 2.90
C LEU A 270 -41.74 -10.05 3.89
N ALA A 271 -40.72 -9.97 4.75
CA ALA A 271 -40.61 -8.87 5.72
C ALA A 271 -40.53 -7.51 5.01
N TRP A 272 -39.90 -7.46 3.83
CA TRP A 272 -39.87 -6.26 3.01
C TRP A 272 -41.27 -5.79 2.58
N PHE A 273 -42.10 -6.70 2.04
CA PHE A 273 -43.48 -6.37 1.69
C PHE A 273 -44.32 -5.99 2.91
N GLY A 274 -44.12 -6.65 4.06
CA GLY A 274 -44.77 -6.30 5.32
C GLY A 274 -44.39 -4.89 5.80
N ALA A 275 -43.09 -4.57 5.84
CA ALA A 275 -42.58 -3.27 6.24
C ALA A 275 -43.08 -2.17 5.30
N LYS A 276 -43.11 -2.45 4.00
CA LYS A 276 -43.66 -1.58 2.97
C LYS A 276 -45.12 -1.23 3.23
N ASN A 277 -45.98 -2.24 3.39
CA ASN A 277 -47.41 -2.06 3.62
C ASN A 277 -47.67 -1.34 4.94
N TYR A 278 -46.91 -1.68 5.99
CA TYR A 278 -46.97 -1.01 7.29
C TYR A 278 -46.60 0.47 7.17
N LEU A 279 -45.52 0.79 6.47
CA LEU A 279 -45.05 2.17 6.31
C LEU A 279 -46.07 3.00 5.51
N LEU A 280 -46.60 2.47 4.41
CA LEU A 280 -47.64 3.14 3.63
C LEU A 280 -48.94 3.36 4.42
N ALA A 281 -49.32 2.42 5.29
CA ALA A 281 -50.53 2.53 6.11
C ALA A 281 -50.41 3.56 7.24
N ASN A 282 -49.20 3.87 7.70
CA ASN A 282 -48.96 4.73 8.87
C ASN A 282 -48.39 6.12 8.54
N LEU A 283 -48.13 6.43 7.28
CA LEU A 283 -47.73 7.77 6.86
C LEU A 283 -48.91 8.74 6.90
N ALA A 284 -48.69 9.93 7.46
CA ALA A 284 -49.68 11.01 7.47
C ALA A 284 -50.04 11.47 6.05
N ASP A 285 -49.11 11.35 5.12
CA ASP A 285 -49.30 11.56 3.68
C ASP A 285 -48.63 10.42 2.90
N PRO A 286 -49.39 9.43 2.40
CA PRO A 286 -48.84 8.33 1.60
C PRO A 286 -48.11 8.79 0.34
N ALA A 287 -48.40 10.00 -0.17
CA ALA A 287 -47.72 10.55 -1.33
C ALA A 287 -46.28 10.99 -1.01
N SER A 288 -45.92 11.17 0.27
CA SER A 288 -44.56 11.54 0.66
C SER A 288 -43.55 10.39 0.57
N PHE A 289 -44.02 9.15 0.39
CA PHE A 289 -43.18 7.96 0.24
C PHE A 289 -43.62 7.15 -0.99
N THR A 290 -43.13 7.54 -2.16
CA THR A 290 -43.39 6.81 -3.39
C THR A 290 -42.37 5.71 -3.59
N ILE A 291 -42.84 4.47 -3.66
CA ILE A 291 -42.01 3.31 -4.02
C ILE A 291 -42.03 3.17 -5.52
N ALA A 292 -40.84 3.27 -6.11
CA ALA A 292 -40.69 3.18 -7.55
C ALA A 292 -41.06 1.77 -8.07
N PRO A 293 -41.56 1.66 -9.32
CA PRO A 293 -41.97 0.37 -9.89
C PRO A 293 -40.86 -0.69 -9.91
N TYR A 294 -39.63 -0.29 -10.20
CA TYR A 294 -38.47 -1.21 -10.23
C TYR A 294 -38.24 -1.88 -8.86
N CYS A 295 -38.60 -1.24 -7.76
CA CYS A 295 -38.43 -1.82 -6.42
C CYS A 295 -39.41 -2.94 -6.14
N ARG A 296 -40.67 -2.76 -6.56
CA ARG A 296 -41.65 -3.84 -6.52
C ARG A 296 -41.20 -4.96 -7.44
N LYS A 297 -40.78 -4.65 -8.65
CA LYS A 297 -40.34 -5.64 -9.65
C LYS A 297 -39.20 -6.51 -9.10
N VAL A 298 -38.11 -5.92 -8.60
CA VAL A 298 -36.97 -6.65 -8.02
C VAL A 298 -37.40 -7.53 -6.84
N MET A 299 -38.16 -6.97 -5.90
CA MET A 299 -38.60 -7.72 -4.73
C MET A 299 -39.61 -8.81 -5.05
N CYS A 300 -40.44 -8.62 -6.09
CA CYS A 300 -41.32 -9.66 -6.59
C CYS A 300 -40.55 -10.80 -7.24
N PHE A 301 -39.52 -10.54 -8.05
CA PHE A 301 -38.66 -11.60 -8.58
C PHE A 301 -37.97 -12.38 -7.46
N ALA A 302 -37.40 -11.68 -6.48
CA ALA A 302 -36.81 -12.34 -5.31
C ALA A 302 -37.84 -13.15 -4.52
N PHE A 303 -39.08 -12.66 -4.38
CA PHE A 303 -40.17 -13.39 -3.74
C PHE A 303 -40.56 -14.65 -4.52
N VAL A 304 -40.72 -14.58 -5.84
CA VAL A 304 -41.01 -15.75 -6.69
C VAL A 304 -39.88 -16.79 -6.59
N ASP A 305 -38.62 -16.34 -6.58
CA ASP A 305 -37.47 -17.24 -6.41
C ASP A 305 -37.54 -17.96 -5.06
N THR A 306 -37.91 -17.23 -3.98
CA THR A 306 -38.11 -17.80 -2.63
C THR A 306 -39.13 -18.95 -2.63
N LEU A 307 -40.19 -18.85 -3.44
CA LEU A 307 -41.22 -19.89 -3.56
C LEU A 307 -40.75 -21.13 -4.31
N SER A 308 -39.83 -20.93 -5.27
CA SER A 308 -39.33 -22.00 -6.14
C SER A 308 -38.14 -22.75 -5.55
N ASN A 309 -37.40 -22.12 -4.64
CA ASN A 309 -36.19 -22.67 -4.04
C ASN A 309 -36.54 -23.52 -2.80
N ALA A 310 -36.49 -24.85 -2.95
CA ALA A 310 -36.85 -25.80 -1.89
C ALA A 310 -36.01 -25.64 -0.60
N ASP A 311 -34.75 -25.21 -0.72
CA ASP A 311 -33.85 -24.99 0.43
C ASP A 311 -34.13 -23.68 1.16
N CYS A 312 -34.84 -22.76 0.51
CA CYS A 312 -35.13 -21.41 0.97
C CYS A 312 -36.63 -21.12 1.11
N ASN A 313 -37.45 -22.17 1.07
CA ASN A 313 -38.90 -22.07 1.10
C ASN A 313 -39.41 -21.75 2.51
N PHE A 314 -40.48 -20.96 2.59
CA PHE A 314 -41.23 -20.59 3.79
C PHE A 314 -41.68 -21.80 4.63
N THR A 315 -41.82 -22.98 4.01
CA THR A 315 -42.30 -24.22 4.64
C THR A 315 -41.23 -24.98 5.44
N THR A 316 -39.94 -24.81 5.12
CA THR A 316 -38.83 -25.56 5.73
C THR A 316 -38.01 -24.72 6.70
N ASN A 317 -38.09 -23.39 6.61
CA ASN A 317 -37.38 -22.48 7.51
C ASN A 317 -38.32 -21.94 8.60
N ALA A 318 -38.10 -22.38 9.85
CA ALA A 318 -38.88 -21.99 11.02
C ALA A 318 -38.93 -20.47 11.28
N LEU A 319 -37.95 -19.70 10.76
CA LEU A 319 -37.91 -18.24 10.90
C LEU A 319 -38.88 -17.51 9.95
N LEU A 320 -39.35 -18.18 8.89
CA LEU A 320 -40.29 -17.62 7.91
C LEU A 320 -41.76 -17.99 8.22
N THR A 321 -42.00 -18.89 9.16
CA THR A 321 -43.34 -19.40 9.51
C THR A 321 -44.09 -18.50 10.52
N ASP A 322 -43.38 -17.75 11.36
CA ASP A 322 -43.96 -16.98 12.49
C ASP A 322 -44.70 -15.68 12.08
N VAL A 323 -44.67 -15.28 10.80
CA VAL A 323 -45.30 -14.02 10.32
C VAL A 323 -46.42 -14.25 9.30
N LEU A 324 -46.77 -15.52 9.01
CA LEU A 324 -47.65 -15.87 7.92
C LEU A 324 -49.13 -15.73 8.27
N THR A 325 -49.76 -14.64 7.82
CA THR A 325 -51.19 -14.69 7.48
C THR A 325 -51.30 -15.00 5.99
N ALA A 326 -52.11 -16.00 5.62
CA ALA A 326 -52.37 -16.32 4.22
C ALA A 326 -52.81 -15.09 3.40
N THR A 327 -53.43 -14.11 4.07
CA THR A 327 -53.78 -12.80 3.53
C THR A 327 -52.57 -12.04 2.98
N LEU A 328 -51.49 -11.88 3.74
CA LEU A 328 -50.31 -11.14 3.29
C LEU A 328 -49.66 -11.78 2.06
N ILE A 329 -49.56 -13.11 2.03
CA ILE A 329 -49.07 -13.83 0.84
C ILE A 329 -49.95 -13.53 -0.38
N SER A 330 -51.27 -13.61 -0.23
CA SER A 330 -52.19 -13.39 -1.34
C SER A 330 -52.13 -11.95 -1.88
N GLU A 331 -51.92 -10.97 -1.00
CA GLU A 331 -51.71 -9.58 -1.35
C GLU A 331 -50.42 -9.39 -2.16
N ILE A 332 -49.31 -9.98 -1.68
CA ILE A 332 -48.01 -9.93 -2.38
C ILE A 332 -48.11 -10.61 -3.74
N ALA A 333 -48.75 -11.78 -3.81
CA ALA A 333 -48.92 -12.49 -5.08
C ALA A 333 -49.73 -11.66 -6.09
N THR A 334 -50.81 -11.02 -5.64
CA THR A 334 -51.64 -10.14 -6.48
C THR A 334 -50.83 -8.93 -6.97
N GLU A 335 -50.03 -8.33 -6.09
CA GLU A 335 -49.15 -7.22 -6.44
C GLU A 335 -48.08 -7.64 -7.46
N CYS A 336 -47.45 -8.79 -7.27
CA CYS A 336 -46.43 -9.29 -8.18
C CYS A 336 -46.97 -9.75 -9.54
N GLN A 337 -48.22 -10.22 -9.61
CA GLN A 337 -48.90 -10.48 -10.88
C GLN A 337 -49.12 -9.19 -11.68
N ALA A 338 -49.42 -8.07 -11.01
CA ALA A 338 -49.64 -6.79 -11.66
C ALA A 338 -48.37 -6.25 -12.37
N GLU A 339 -47.19 -6.67 -11.92
CA GLU A 339 -45.89 -6.35 -12.55
C GLU A 339 -45.55 -7.28 -13.74
N ASN A 340 -46.54 -8.02 -14.27
CA ASN A 340 -46.42 -8.99 -15.37
C ASN A 340 -45.41 -10.12 -15.13
N LEU A 341 -45.18 -10.47 -13.87
CA LEU A 341 -44.39 -11.65 -13.53
C LEU A 341 -45.27 -12.86 -13.70
N ALA A 342 -44.88 -13.76 -14.61
CA ALA A 342 -45.54 -15.04 -14.82
C ALA A 342 -45.32 -15.93 -13.58
N LEU A 343 -46.00 -15.61 -12.48
CA LEU A 343 -46.25 -16.55 -11.41
C LEU A 343 -46.95 -17.73 -12.05
N THR A 344 -46.23 -18.83 -12.21
CA THR A 344 -46.83 -20.04 -12.78
C THR A 344 -47.99 -20.43 -11.86
N PRO A 345 -49.10 -20.94 -12.40
CA PRO A 345 -50.22 -21.39 -11.57
C PRO A 345 -49.79 -22.41 -10.48
N LEU A 346 -48.73 -23.19 -10.74
CA LEU A 346 -48.06 -24.06 -9.77
C LEU A 346 -47.45 -23.31 -8.57
N SER A 347 -46.80 -22.16 -8.79
CA SER A 347 -46.29 -21.31 -7.70
C SER A 347 -47.42 -20.73 -6.83
N MET A 348 -48.58 -20.43 -7.44
CA MET A 348 -49.78 -20.02 -6.69
C MET A 348 -50.41 -21.18 -5.91
N CYS A 349 -50.30 -22.41 -6.42
CA CYS A 349 -50.80 -23.60 -5.72
C CYS A 349 -49.95 -24.07 -4.55
N ALA A 350 -48.63 -23.88 -4.62
CA ALA A 350 -47.75 -24.05 -3.45
C ALA A 350 -48.18 -23.12 -2.30
N LEU A 351 -48.61 -21.90 -2.61
CA LEU A 351 -49.08 -20.92 -1.64
C LEU A 351 -50.47 -21.25 -1.04
N SER A 352 -51.37 -21.85 -1.82
CA SER A 352 -52.71 -22.22 -1.34
C SER A 352 -52.74 -23.40 -0.34
N SER A 353 -51.62 -24.12 -0.19
CA SER A 353 -51.50 -25.17 0.84
C SER A 353 -51.64 -24.63 2.28
N PHE A 354 -51.59 -23.31 2.47
CA PHE A 354 -51.74 -22.64 3.76
C PHE A 354 -53.17 -22.19 4.09
N ASN A 355 -54.11 -22.10 3.13
CA ASN A 355 -55.50 -21.80 3.44
C ASN A 355 -56.44 -22.24 2.30
N GLU A 356 -57.20 -23.31 2.58
CA GLU A 356 -58.26 -23.92 1.77
C GLU A 356 -57.93 -24.30 0.31
N SER A 357 -58.18 -25.58 -0.02
CA SER A 357 -57.97 -26.21 -1.33
C SER A 357 -58.72 -25.58 -2.51
N SER A 358 -59.60 -24.60 -2.26
CA SER A 358 -60.62 -24.15 -3.21
C SER A 358 -60.08 -23.30 -4.36
N TYR A 359 -58.96 -22.56 -4.17
CA TYR A 359 -58.43 -21.70 -5.22
C TYR A 359 -57.78 -22.50 -6.37
N CYS A 360 -57.02 -23.55 -6.05
CA CYS A 360 -56.38 -24.39 -7.07
C CYS A 360 -57.34 -25.37 -7.73
N GLU A 361 -58.37 -25.83 -7.01
CA GLU A 361 -59.45 -26.63 -7.60
C GLU A 361 -60.28 -25.84 -8.62
N ALA A 362 -60.44 -24.52 -8.41
CA ALA A 362 -61.16 -23.65 -9.34
C ALA A 362 -60.38 -23.38 -10.65
N GLN A 363 -59.04 -23.32 -10.57
CA GLN A 363 -58.18 -23.03 -11.72
C GLN A 363 -57.75 -24.29 -12.48
N PHE A 364 -57.76 -25.45 -11.82
CA PHE A 364 -57.50 -26.79 -12.39
C PHE A 364 -58.52 -27.83 -11.91
N PRO A 365 -59.79 -27.76 -12.36
CA PRO A 365 -60.80 -28.71 -11.92
C PRO A 365 -60.47 -30.14 -12.40
N GLY A 366 -60.18 -31.05 -11.45
CA GLY A 366 -60.06 -32.48 -11.70
C GLY A 366 -58.66 -33.06 -11.84
N ARG A 367 -57.57 -32.31 -11.54
CA ARG A 367 -56.21 -32.87 -11.48
C ARG A 367 -55.74 -32.99 -10.02
N ARG A 368 -55.20 -34.15 -9.62
CA ARG A 368 -54.56 -34.32 -8.31
C ARG A 368 -53.17 -33.70 -8.35
N LEU A 369 -52.85 -32.88 -7.34
CA LEU A 369 -51.55 -32.20 -7.18
C LEU A 369 -50.35 -33.18 -7.14
N GLU A 370 -50.60 -34.44 -6.80
CA GLU A 370 -49.59 -35.51 -6.68
C GLU A 370 -49.04 -35.98 -8.04
N ASP A 371 -49.78 -35.78 -9.14
CA ASP A 371 -49.42 -36.29 -10.47
C ASP A 371 -48.55 -35.31 -11.28
N GLU A 372 -48.47 -34.02 -10.92
CA GLU A 372 -47.67 -33.00 -11.63
C GLU A 372 -46.31 -32.70 -10.96
N ILE A 373 -46.07 -33.14 -9.72
CA ILE A 373 -44.76 -32.95 -9.05
C ILE A 373 -43.66 -33.83 -9.69
N SER A 374 -44.01 -34.84 -10.50
CA SER A 374 -43.03 -35.68 -11.19
C SER A 374 -42.57 -35.17 -12.56
N GLU A 375 -43.19 -34.13 -13.13
CA GLU A 375 -42.74 -33.52 -14.38
C GLU A 375 -42.30 -32.07 -14.12
N SER A 376 -41.00 -31.82 -14.29
CA SER A 376 -40.42 -30.51 -14.00
C SER A 376 -40.98 -29.41 -14.93
N PRO A 377 -41.25 -28.18 -14.45
CA PRO A 377 -41.87 -27.10 -15.26
C PRO A 377 -40.99 -26.46 -16.35
N TRP A 378 -39.89 -27.09 -16.77
CA TRP A 378 -38.84 -26.45 -17.59
C TRP A 378 -38.95 -26.66 -19.11
N SER A 379 -39.99 -27.33 -19.61
CA SER A 379 -40.15 -27.59 -21.05
C SER A 379 -40.43 -26.34 -21.89
N PHE A 380 -40.69 -25.18 -21.26
CA PHE A 380 -40.85 -23.90 -21.97
C PHE A 380 -39.55 -23.08 -22.08
N LEU A 381 -38.45 -23.52 -21.46
CA LEU A 381 -37.14 -22.83 -21.45
C LEU A 381 -35.98 -23.65 -22.04
N GLU A 382 -36.25 -24.67 -22.87
CA GLU A 382 -35.23 -25.50 -23.55
C GLU A 382 -34.31 -24.75 -24.56
N GLY A 383 -34.30 -23.41 -24.54
CA GLY A 383 -33.35 -22.58 -25.31
C GLY A 383 -32.17 -22.02 -24.52
N VAL A 384 -32.14 -22.11 -23.18
CA VAL A 384 -31.05 -21.52 -22.37
C VAL A 384 -30.67 -22.47 -21.22
N GLU A 385 -29.48 -23.06 -21.28
CA GLU A 385 -28.95 -23.89 -20.19
C GLU A 385 -28.76 -23.09 -18.88
N PRO A 386 -29.09 -23.65 -17.70
CA PRO A 386 -28.81 -23.01 -16.43
C PRO A 386 -27.31 -23.12 -16.07
N PHE A 387 -26.67 -21.95 -15.99
CA PHE A 387 -25.26 -21.73 -15.60
C PHE A 387 -24.88 -22.30 -14.22
N SER A 388 -25.86 -22.64 -13.37
CA SER A 388 -25.64 -23.19 -12.02
C SER A 388 -25.05 -24.61 -12.02
N LYS A 389 -25.14 -25.34 -13.14
CA LYS A 389 -24.56 -26.69 -13.27
C LYS A 389 -23.06 -26.68 -13.61
N ALA A 390 -22.56 -25.60 -14.21
CA ALA A 390 -21.14 -25.43 -14.55
C ALA A 390 -20.27 -25.07 -13.33
N LEU A 391 -20.84 -24.47 -12.28
CA LEU A 391 -20.11 -24.07 -11.07
C LEU A 391 -19.99 -25.18 -10.02
N ARG A 392 -20.82 -26.24 -10.06
CA ARG A 392 -20.79 -27.33 -9.05
C ARG A 392 -19.79 -28.46 -9.33
N GLN A 393 -19.22 -28.57 -10.53
CA GLN A 393 -18.29 -29.67 -10.83
C GLN A 393 -16.83 -29.44 -10.41
N ASN A 394 -16.47 -28.26 -9.89
CA ASN A 394 -15.09 -27.97 -9.47
C ASN A 394 -14.85 -27.96 -7.96
N VAL A 395 -15.80 -28.40 -7.14
CA VAL A 395 -15.59 -28.56 -5.69
C VAL A 395 -16.07 -29.94 -5.25
N SER A 396 -15.20 -30.94 -5.43
CA SER A 396 -15.24 -32.18 -4.64
C SER A 396 -13.83 -32.50 -4.18
N SER A 397 -13.57 -32.17 -2.92
CA SER A 397 -12.38 -32.57 -2.18
C SER A 397 -12.52 -34.02 -1.72
N ASP A 398 -11.75 -34.92 -2.32
CA ASP A 398 -11.37 -36.20 -1.71
C ASP A 398 -9.87 -36.41 -1.91
N ILE A 399 -9.07 -36.04 -0.91
CA ILE A 399 -7.66 -36.42 -0.82
C ILE A 399 -7.59 -37.73 -0.05
N ALA A 400 -7.62 -38.84 -0.79
CA ALA A 400 -7.12 -40.12 -0.32
C ALA A 400 -5.61 -40.21 -0.58
N VAL A 401 -4.85 -40.41 0.49
CA VAL A 401 -3.41 -40.65 0.49
C VAL A 401 -3.08 -41.92 -0.28
N SER A 402 -2.28 -41.83 -1.35
CA SER A 402 -1.50 -42.96 -1.87
C SER A 402 -0.14 -42.53 -2.41
N LYS A 403 0.86 -43.34 -2.05
CA LYS A 403 2.30 -43.23 -2.31
C LYS A 403 2.68 -43.49 -3.76
N GLU A 404 3.86 -42.95 -4.12
CA GLU A 404 4.77 -43.33 -5.22
C GLU A 404 4.21 -43.21 -6.66
N THR A 405 4.82 -42.47 -7.59
CA THR A 405 6.14 -42.78 -8.17
C THR A 405 6.58 -41.59 -9.05
N ARG A 406 7.86 -41.19 -9.00
CA ARG A 406 8.44 -40.14 -9.89
C ARG A 406 8.58 -40.63 -11.34
N PRO A 407 8.34 -39.77 -12.35
CA PRO A 407 9.08 -39.83 -13.60
C PRO A 407 9.99 -38.61 -13.80
N LYS A 408 11.20 -38.90 -14.26
CA LYS A 408 12.25 -37.95 -14.64
C LYS A 408 11.84 -37.18 -15.90
N LEU A 409 11.86 -35.85 -15.86
CA LEU A 409 11.78 -35.03 -17.07
C LEU A 409 13.20 -34.64 -17.54
N LYS A 410 13.53 -35.05 -18.76
CA LYS A 410 14.74 -34.66 -19.49
C LYS A 410 14.62 -33.21 -19.94
N VAL A 411 15.67 -32.42 -19.65
CA VAL A 411 15.89 -31.09 -20.20
C VAL A 411 16.49 -31.22 -21.61
N GLN A 412 15.86 -30.58 -22.59
CA GLN A 412 16.53 -30.17 -23.84
C GLN A 412 16.02 -28.77 -24.24
N PRO A 413 16.91 -27.88 -24.76
CA PRO A 413 16.57 -26.50 -25.03
C PRO A 413 16.10 -26.30 -26.48
N ARG A 414 15.13 -25.42 -26.71
CA ARG A 414 14.88 -24.89 -28.05
C ARG A 414 14.31 -23.46 -28.03
N ASN A 415 15.09 -22.57 -28.63
CA ASN A 415 14.69 -21.28 -29.19
C ASN A 415 13.44 -21.41 -30.08
N THR A 416 12.50 -20.46 -29.99
CA THR A 416 12.09 -19.54 -31.08
C THR A 416 10.85 -18.71 -30.70
N THR A 417 10.97 -17.39 -30.87
CA THR A 417 9.94 -16.39 -31.30
C THR A 417 8.46 -16.69 -31.03
N ARG A 418 7.86 -15.95 -30.10
CA ARG A 418 6.42 -15.90 -29.86
C ARG A 418 5.77 -14.89 -30.83
N LYS A 419 5.00 -15.40 -31.78
CA LYS A 419 3.89 -14.67 -32.42
C LYS A 419 2.71 -14.72 -31.45
N GLU A 420 2.08 -13.58 -31.23
CA GLU A 420 0.82 -13.47 -30.51
C GLU A 420 -0.28 -14.14 -31.34
N ALA A 421 -0.88 -15.18 -30.77
CA ALA A 421 -2.15 -15.72 -31.25
C ALA A 421 -3.23 -15.06 -30.40
N VAL A 422 -3.97 -14.14 -31.02
CA VAL A 422 -5.25 -13.64 -30.53
C VAL A 422 -6.23 -14.80 -30.64
N VAL A 423 -6.71 -15.29 -29.49
CA VAL A 423 -7.84 -16.21 -29.41
C VAL A 423 -9.02 -15.35 -28.99
N GLU A 424 -9.87 -15.07 -29.96
CA GLU A 424 -11.16 -14.39 -29.83
C GLU A 424 -12.16 -15.40 -29.24
N PHE A 425 -12.73 -15.06 -28.08
CA PHE A 425 -13.89 -15.76 -27.50
C PHE A 425 -15.03 -14.75 -27.39
N ASP A 426 -16.05 -14.97 -28.23
CA ASP A 426 -17.34 -14.29 -28.20
C ASP A 426 -18.13 -14.67 -26.93
N GLY A 427 -18.75 -13.66 -26.32
CA GLY A 427 -19.90 -13.86 -25.43
C GLY A 427 -19.65 -13.60 -23.93
N MET A 428 -19.49 -12.34 -23.55
CA MET A 428 -20.10 -11.72 -22.36
C MET A 428 -19.69 -10.25 -22.32
N GLU A 429 -20.68 -9.36 -22.45
CA GLU A 429 -20.53 -7.92 -22.51
C GLU A 429 -19.85 -7.37 -21.25
N ALA A 430 -18.59 -7.00 -21.42
CA ALA A 430 -17.94 -6.01 -20.59
C ALA A 430 -18.61 -4.65 -20.90
N LEU A 431 -19.16 -4.00 -19.87
CA LEU A 431 -19.35 -2.55 -19.86
C LEU A 431 -17.96 -1.91 -19.90
N ALA A 432 -17.39 -1.85 -21.10
CA ALA A 432 -16.25 -1.04 -21.42
C ALA A 432 -16.68 0.42 -21.33
N PHE A 433 -16.07 1.12 -20.38
CA PHE A 433 -15.93 2.57 -20.41
C PHE A 433 -15.38 2.98 -21.78
N VAL A 434 -16.23 3.60 -22.60
CA VAL A 434 -15.79 4.43 -23.71
C VAL A 434 -15.78 5.85 -23.16
N GLU A 435 -14.56 6.38 -23.01
CA GLU A 435 -14.32 7.80 -22.78
C GLU A 435 -14.85 8.58 -23.99
N ASP A 436 -15.90 9.37 -23.80
CA ASP A 436 -16.22 10.48 -24.69
C ASP A 436 -15.13 11.54 -24.49
N PHE A 437 -14.17 11.56 -25.41
CA PHE A 437 -13.28 12.70 -25.62
C PHE A 437 -14.12 13.89 -26.08
N ALA A 438 -14.54 14.71 -25.11
CA ALA A 438 -14.97 16.06 -25.37
C ALA A 438 -13.73 16.88 -25.78
N ASP A 439 -13.70 17.16 -27.09
CA ASP A 439 -12.92 18.16 -27.78
C ASP A 439 -12.79 19.47 -26.97
N CYS A 440 -11.60 19.68 -26.38
CA CYS A 440 -11.12 20.99 -25.99
C CYS A 440 -9.89 21.31 -26.85
N GLY A 441 -10.11 21.51 -28.15
CA GLY A 441 -9.20 22.26 -29.00
C GLY A 441 -9.00 23.69 -28.46
N GLY A 442 -7.79 23.98 -27.99
CA GLY A 442 -7.41 25.32 -27.53
C GLY A 442 -5.96 25.37 -27.07
N LEU A 443 -5.08 25.68 -28.02
CA LEU A 443 -3.64 25.92 -27.85
C LEU A 443 -3.31 26.96 -26.76
N ASP A 444 -2.13 26.74 -26.17
CA ASP A 444 -1.27 27.70 -25.46
C ASP A 444 -1.82 28.34 -24.17
N SER A 445 -1.34 27.86 -23.02
CA SER A 445 -0.61 28.71 -22.06
C SER A 445 -0.30 27.98 -20.75
N SER A 446 0.92 28.19 -20.27
CA SER A 446 1.37 27.86 -18.93
C SER A 446 0.48 28.53 -17.87
N CYS A 447 -0.08 27.74 -16.96
CA CYS A 447 -0.59 28.22 -15.67
C CYS A 447 0.19 27.47 -14.58
N SER A 448 1.30 28.01 -14.06
CA SER A 448 1.49 29.21 -13.24
C SER A 448 1.51 28.83 -11.77
N SER A 449 2.72 28.75 -11.24
CA SER A 449 3.02 29.05 -9.85
C SER A 449 2.36 30.38 -9.45
N ASP A 450 1.85 30.46 -8.22
CA ASP A 450 1.26 31.66 -7.63
C ASP A 450 2.17 32.88 -7.77
N ARG A 451 1.95 33.68 -8.81
CA ARG A 451 2.53 35.01 -8.95
C ARG A 451 1.58 35.99 -8.28
N ARG A 452 1.72 36.11 -6.95
CA ARG A 452 1.09 37.19 -6.19
C ARG A 452 1.49 38.55 -6.79
N LEU A 453 0.48 39.40 -6.98
CA LEU A 453 0.60 40.79 -7.39
C LEU A 453 1.60 41.53 -6.49
N GLN A 454 2.78 41.86 -7.01
CA GLN A 454 3.68 42.84 -6.39
C GLN A 454 3.10 44.23 -6.64
N VAL A 455 2.44 44.79 -5.63
CA VAL A 455 2.15 46.21 -5.55
C VAL A 455 3.43 46.91 -5.12
N THR A 456 3.99 47.75 -5.98
CA THR A 456 5.15 48.58 -5.67
C THR A 456 4.79 49.57 -4.55
N PRO A 457 5.42 49.53 -3.36
CA PRO A 457 5.12 50.49 -2.31
C PRO A 457 5.78 51.84 -2.62
N ALA A 458 5.02 52.91 -2.46
CA ALA A 458 5.57 54.26 -2.34
C ALA A 458 6.49 54.34 -1.10
N PRO A 459 7.56 55.15 -1.13
CA PRO A 459 8.52 55.23 -0.04
C PRO A 459 7.90 55.95 1.16
N ALA A 460 7.67 55.24 2.25
CA ALA A 460 7.27 55.82 3.53
C ALA A 460 8.14 55.30 4.68
N THR A 461 8.86 56.25 5.27
CA THR A 461 9.21 56.41 6.69
C THR A 461 9.67 55.16 7.47
N THR A 462 10.96 55.17 7.80
CA THR A 462 11.75 54.24 8.61
C THR A 462 11.19 53.97 10.02
N GLY A 463 10.11 53.21 10.13
CA GLY A 463 9.83 52.37 11.28
C GLY A 463 10.40 50.97 11.00
N ALA A 464 11.38 50.51 11.78
CA ALA A 464 11.97 49.19 11.59
C ALA A 464 10.90 48.10 11.81
N LEU A 465 10.43 47.48 10.72
CA LEU A 465 9.51 46.35 10.74
C LEU A 465 10.14 45.21 11.55
N GLN A 466 9.40 44.68 12.52
CA GLN A 466 9.88 43.61 13.39
C GLN A 466 9.90 42.25 12.66
N GLU A 467 10.81 41.38 13.10
CA GLU A 467 10.87 40.00 12.64
C GLU A 467 9.83 39.12 13.35
N TYR A 468 9.33 38.08 12.70
CA TYR A 468 8.40 37.14 13.34
C TYR A 468 9.09 36.31 14.42
N THR A 469 8.37 36.01 15.49
CA THR A 469 8.79 34.97 16.44
C THR A 469 8.39 33.61 15.86
N VAL A 470 9.37 32.73 15.65
CA VAL A 470 9.20 31.43 14.99
C VAL A 470 9.69 30.33 15.92
N THR A 471 8.86 29.31 16.19
CA THR A 471 9.29 28.14 16.97
C THR A 471 10.01 27.10 16.10
N PRO A 472 10.77 26.16 16.70
CA PRO A 472 11.24 24.98 15.99
C PRO A 472 10.09 24.20 15.36
N TRP A 473 10.40 23.42 14.33
CA TRP A 473 9.46 22.51 13.69
C TRP A 473 9.04 21.40 14.65
N SER A 474 7.76 21.03 14.61
CA SER A 474 7.24 19.83 15.29
C SER A 474 7.83 18.55 14.69
N SER A 475 7.58 17.41 15.34
CA SER A 475 7.70 16.10 14.69
C SER A 475 6.81 16.04 13.44
N CYS A 476 7.15 15.14 12.51
CA CYS A 476 6.35 14.95 11.32
C CYS A 476 5.01 14.31 11.71
N ILE A 477 3.93 14.82 11.14
CA ILE A 477 2.58 14.25 11.28
C ILE A 477 2.24 13.63 9.93
N CYS A 478 2.02 12.32 9.90
CA CYS A 478 1.66 11.59 8.69
C CYS A 478 0.44 10.71 8.91
N TYR A 479 -0.19 10.31 7.81
CA TYR A 479 -1.24 9.30 7.85
C TYR A 479 -0.69 7.93 8.24
N MET A 480 0.41 7.52 7.60
CA MET A 480 1.14 6.28 7.86
C MET A 480 2.64 6.54 7.85
N GLN A 481 3.44 5.52 8.11
CA GLN A 481 4.90 5.62 7.97
C GLN A 481 5.32 5.68 6.50
N CYS A 482 6.52 6.20 6.22
CA CYS A 482 7.12 6.25 4.89
C CYS A 482 6.30 6.95 3.79
N VAL A 483 5.33 7.77 4.19
CA VAL A 483 4.60 8.64 3.27
C VAL A 483 4.89 10.11 3.57
N PRO A 484 4.67 11.00 2.59
CA PRO A 484 4.63 12.43 2.81
C PRO A 484 3.70 12.80 3.98
N GLY A 485 4.15 13.76 4.78
CA GLY A 485 3.39 14.36 5.86
C GLY A 485 3.74 15.83 6.04
N VAL A 486 3.35 16.38 7.18
CA VAL A 486 3.53 17.81 7.50
C VAL A 486 4.14 18.00 8.88
N MET A 487 5.09 18.92 8.96
CA MET A 487 5.55 19.47 10.24
C MET A 487 5.10 20.92 10.35
N THR A 488 4.70 21.31 11.55
CA THR A 488 4.14 22.63 11.82
C THR A 488 5.02 23.40 12.78
N ARG A 489 4.92 24.73 12.73
CA ARG A 489 5.53 25.63 13.72
C ARG A 489 4.66 26.84 13.93
N SER A 490 4.72 27.41 15.13
CA SER A 490 4.06 28.67 15.41
C SER A 490 4.86 29.84 14.82
N VAL A 491 4.16 30.75 14.15
CA VAL A 491 4.70 31.99 13.59
C VAL A 491 3.82 33.12 14.10
N SER A 492 4.29 33.83 15.12
CA SER A 492 3.54 34.90 15.78
C SER A 492 4.23 36.24 15.57
N CYS A 493 3.41 37.28 15.35
CA CYS A 493 3.85 38.66 15.35
C CYS A 493 3.48 39.27 16.71
N PRO A 494 4.39 39.98 17.40
CA PRO A 494 4.08 40.66 18.65
C PRO A 494 2.87 41.60 18.51
N ALA A 495 1.99 41.61 19.52
CA ALA A 495 0.79 42.44 19.49
C ALA A 495 1.16 43.94 19.35
N GLY A 496 0.48 44.64 18.44
CA GLY A 496 0.66 46.07 18.23
C GLY A 496 1.82 46.47 17.32
N VAL A 497 2.48 45.52 16.64
CA VAL A 497 3.59 45.80 15.72
C VAL A 497 3.34 45.22 14.33
N THR A 498 3.78 45.93 13.29
CA THR A 498 3.78 45.42 11.91
C THR A 498 5.06 44.61 11.68
N CYS A 499 4.90 43.32 11.38
CA CYS A 499 6.02 42.45 11.05
C CYS A 499 6.39 42.55 9.56
N GLN A 500 7.60 42.13 9.22
CA GLN A 500 8.10 42.09 7.84
C GLN A 500 7.22 41.18 6.95
N GLU A 501 7.18 41.44 5.65
CA GLU A 501 6.58 40.53 4.66
C GLU A 501 7.68 39.97 3.74
N PRO A 502 7.60 38.70 3.30
CA PRO A 502 6.52 37.74 3.50
C PRO A 502 6.55 37.03 4.87
N LYS A 503 5.37 36.62 5.37
CA LYS A 503 5.25 35.79 6.58
C LYS A 503 5.95 34.44 6.37
N PRO A 504 6.82 33.99 7.30
CA PRO A 504 7.41 32.65 7.26
C PRO A 504 6.34 31.56 7.22
N SER A 505 6.63 30.46 6.52
CA SER A 505 5.72 29.31 6.47
C SER A 505 5.48 28.72 7.85
N SER A 506 4.22 28.44 8.19
CA SER A 506 3.84 27.74 9.43
C SER A 506 3.75 26.22 9.26
N ALA A 507 3.86 25.74 8.01
CA ALA A 507 3.83 24.33 7.65
C ALA A 507 4.87 24.05 6.56
N GLN A 508 5.48 22.86 6.58
CA GLN A 508 6.34 22.36 5.51
C GLN A 508 6.19 20.84 5.38
N SER A 509 6.43 20.31 4.17
CA SER A 509 6.39 18.88 3.92
C SER A 509 7.55 18.16 4.62
N CYS A 510 7.28 16.94 5.09
CA CYS A 510 8.25 15.99 5.60
C CYS A 510 7.92 14.59 5.07
N VAL A 511 8.85 13.65 5.24
CA VAL A 511 8.60 12.23 4.98
C VAL A 511 8.69 11.53 6.33
N CYS A 512 7.63 10.83 6.74
CA CYS A 512 7.67 10.07 7.97
C CYS A 512 8.64 8.90 7.85
N LYS A 513 9.36 8.63 8.93
CA LYS A 513 10.22 7.46 9.02
C LYS A 513 9.39 6.21 9.29
N HIS A 514 9.96 5.04 9.02
CA HIS A 514 9.41 3.78 9.50
C HIS A 514 9.40 3.77 11.04
N CYS A 515 8.44 3.07 11.64
CA CYS A 515 8.34 2.95 13.09
C CYS A 515 9.18 1.83 13.69
N SER A 516 9.91 1.06 12.87
CA SER A 516 10.77 0.00 13.39
C SER A 516 11.91 0.57 14.23
N ASP A 517 12.32 -0.16 15.27
CA ASP A 517 13.45 0.18 16.16
C ASP A 517 14.79 -0.14 15.46
N CYS A 518 14.88 0.18 14.17
CA CYS A 518 15.95 -0.21 13.30
C CYS A 518 16.55 1.02 12.63
N ASP A 519 17.57 1.63 13.24
CA ASP A 519 18.30 2.78 12.69
C ASP A 519 19.22 2.41 11.50
N VAL A 520 18.65 1.73 10.49
CA VAL A 520 19.38 1.25 9.31
C VAL A 520 20.05 2.38 8.57
N LEU A 521 19.39 3.53 8.43
CA LEU A 521 19.95 4.67 7.71
C LEU A 521 21.33 5.04 8.27
N VAL A 522 21.45 5.14 9.60
CA VAL A 522 22.71 5.51 10.25
C VAL A 522 23.75 4.40 10.06
N PHE A 523 23.39 3.14 10.29
CA PHE A 523 24.33 2.03 10.17
C PHE A 523 24.81 1.81 8.72
N VAL A 524 23.90 1.83 7.75
CA VAL A 524 24.20 1.61 6.33
C VAL A 524 25.00 2.77 5.76
N LEU A 525 24.62 4.02 6.02
CA LEU A 525 25.38 5.18 5.53
C LEU A 525 26.74 5.30 6.20
N THR A 526 26.84 5.04 7.51
CA THR A 526 28.13 5.05 8.21
C THR A 526 29.04 3.94 7.68
N THR A 527 28.49 2.76 7.41
CA THR A 527 29.23 1.65 6.79
C THR A 527 29.68 2.00 5.37
N ALA A 528 28.78 2.52 4.54
CA ALA A 528 29.09 2.95 3.18
C ALA A 528 30.19 4.02 3.16
N ALA A 529 30.09 5.04 4.03
CA ALA A 529 31.07 6.10 4.15
C ALA A 529 32.42 5.59 4.66
N ALA A 530 32.44 4.74 5.69
CA ALA A 530 33.68 4.20 6.26
C ALA A 530 34.43 3.32 5.26
N TYR A 531 33.73 2.45 4.53
CA TYR A 531 34.31 1.62 3.48
C TYR A 531 34.72 2.42 2.25
N GLY A 532 33.90 3.40 1.83
CA GLY A 532 34.25 4.31 0.75
C GLY A 532 35.50 5.14 1.06
N ALA A 533 35.61 5.68 2.28
CA ALA A 533 36.79 6.40 2.74
C ALA A 533 38.03 5.49 2.82
N THR A 534 37.87 4.27 3.34
CA THR A 534 38.97 3.28 3.38
C THR A 534 39.47 2.95 1.97
N GLY A 535 38.54 2.75 1.04
CA GLY A 535 38.85 2.49 -0.36
C GLY A 535 39.54 3.66 -1.06
N LEU A 536 39.05 4.88 -0.86
CA LEU A 536 39.67 6.09 -1.38
C LEU A 536 41.10 6.27 -0.86
N ILE A 537 41.32 6.09 0.45
CA ILE A 537 42.65 6.19 1.05
C ILE A 537 43.59 5.11 0.50
N ALA A 538 43.10 3.88 0.32
CA ALA A 538 43.88 2.80 -0.29
C ALA A 538 44.25 3.11 -1.76
N PHE A 539 43.34 3.71 -2.53
CA PHE A 539 43.65 4.16 -3.89
C PHE A 539 44.66 5.32 -3.92
N LEU A 540 44.57 6.27 -2.99
CA LEU A 540 45.55 7.35 -2.86
C LEU A 540 46.93 6.80 -2.51
N LEU A 541 47.01 5.80 -1.63
CA LEU A 541 48.24 5.08 -1.32
C LEU A 541 48.79 4.35 -2.53
N TRP A 542 47.95 3.60 -3.26
CA TRP A 542 48.33 2.93 -4.49
C TRP A 542 48.91 3.91 -5.51
N LEU A 543 48.22 5.02 -5.75
CA LEU A 543 48.67 6.07 -6.68
C LEU A 543 50.00 6.68 -6.21
N GLY A 544 50.13 6.97 -4.92
CA GLY A 544 51.36 7.48 -4.33
C GLY A 544 52.53 6.52 -4.52
N PHE A 545 52.32 5.22 -4.31
CA PHE A 545 53.35 4.20 -4.55
C PHE A 545 53.69 4.03 -6.03
N VAL A 546 52.71 4.09 -6.93
CA VAL A 546 52.96 4.07 -8.38
C VAL A 546 53.77 5.29 -8.80
N MET A 547 53.52 6.47 -8.24
CA MET A 547 54.29 7.68 -8.52
C MET A 547 55.72 7.57 -7.98
N VAL A 548 55.91 7.13 -6.74
CA VAL A 548 57.25 6.96 -6.15
C VAL A 548 58.06 5.91 -6.91
N ALA A 549 57.43 4.83 -7.36
CA ALA A 549 58.08 3.79 -8.15
C ALA A 549 58.54 4.25 -9.55
N GLN A 550 58.13 5.44 -10.00
CA GLN A 550 58.54 6.01 -11.28
C GLN A 550 59.68 7.02 -11.17
N LEU A 551 60.07 7.43 -9.97
CA LEU A 551 61.17 8.37 -9.77
C LEU A 551 62.49 7.68 -10.05
N GLU A 552 63.30 8.27 -10.93
CA GLU A 552 64.66 7.81 -11.23
C GLU A 552 65.63 8.32 -10.15
N GLU A 553 66.82 7.72 -10.03
CA GLU A 553 67.78 8.08 -8.96
C GLU A 553 68.15 9.57 -8.97
N ASP A 554 68.17 10.20 -10.15
CA ASP A 554 68.48 11.62 -10.32
C ASP A 554 67.41 12.55 -9.73
N ASP A 555 66.13 12.14 -9.72
CA ASP A 555 65.01 12.94 -9.20
C ASP A 555 65.04 13.09 -7.65
N TYR A 556 65.82 12.25 -6.96
CA TYR A 556 65.99 12.34 -5.52
C TYR A 556 66.94 13.48 -5.11
N THR A 557 67.73 14.01 -6.03
CA THR A 557 68.70 15.09 -5.74
C THR A 557 68.05 16.48 -5.67
N GLU A 558 66.95 16.70 -6.42
CA GLU A 558 66.19 17.96 -6.44
C GLU A 558 64.73 17.74 -6.00
N MET A 559 64.52 17.51 -4.70
CA MET A 559 63.16 17.30 -4.16
C MET A 559 62.31 18.57 -4.22
N SER A 560 61.46 18.66 -5.24
CA SER A 560 60.38 19.64 -5.32
C SER A 560 59.45 19.56 -4.10
N CYS A 561 58.79 20.68 -3.76
CA CYS A 561 57.85 20.74 -2.64
C CYS A 561 56.75 19.66 -2.72
N GLY A 562 56.26 19.37 -3.94
CA GLY A 562 55.24 18.33 -4.17
C GLY A 562 55.70 16.93 -3.78
N LEU A 563 56.96 16.58 -4.02
CA LEU A 563 57.54 15.29 -3.64
C LEU A 563 57.66 15.13 -2.12
N LYS A 564 57.97 16.23 -1.42
CA LYS A 564 58.00 16.27 0.05
C LYS A 564 56.61 16.06 0.63
N CYS A 565 55.58 16.72 0.07
CA CYS A 565 54.19 16.48 0.45
C CYS A 565 53.78 15.03 0.20
N LEU A 566 54.10 14.46 -0.97
CA LEU A 566 53.82 13.06 -1.30
C LEU A 566 54.48 12.10 -0.30
N GLY A 567 55.73 12.35 0.08
CA GLY A 567 56.42 11.57 1.11
C GLY A 567 55.73 11.64 2.48
N CYS A 568 55.28 12.83 2.90
CA CYS A 568 54.47 12.98 4.12
C CYS A 568 53.15 12.19 4.04
N PHE A 569 52.46 12.26 2.90
CA PHE A 569 51.23 11.49 2.66
C PHE A 569 51.49 9.98 2.73
N CYS A 570 52.49 9.45 2.02
CA CYS A 570 52.83 8.02 2.04
C CYS A 570 53.26 7.52 3.42
N LYS A 571 53.75 8.40 4.30
CA LYS A 571 54.08 8.06 5.69
C LYS A 571 52.87 8.05 6.63
N PHE A 572 51.94 8.99 6.44
CA PHE A 572 50.77 9.15 7.32
C PHE A 572 49.59 8.25 6.94
N LEU A 573 49.29 8.13 5.64
CA LEU A 573 48.13 7.38 5.14
C LEU A 573 48.09 5.91 5.59
N PRO A 574 49.21 5.15 5.70
CA PRO A 574 49.16 3.77 6.19
C PRO A 574 48.62 3.66 7.63
N ILE A 575 48.97 4.63 8.49
CA ILE A 575 48.45 4.69 9.87
C ILE A 575 46.94 4.95 9.84
N VAL A 576 46.49 5.87 9.00
CA VAL A 576 45.06 6.17 8.81
C VAL A 576 44.31 4.94 8.29
N THR A 577 44.85 4.21 7.30
CA THR A 577 44.19 2.98 6.81
C THR A 577 44.02 1.93 7.89
N LYS A 578 44.99 1.81 8.81
CA LYS A 578 44.89 0.86 9.92
C LYS A 578 43.79 1.27 10.90
N ILE A 579 43.75 2.54 11.29
CA ILE A 579 42.69 3.07 12.16
C ILE A 579 41.31 2.85 11.51
N MET A 580 41.18 3.16 10.23
CA MET A 580 39.94 2.95 9.47
C MET A 580 39.56 1.47 9.38
N THR A 581 40.52 0.56 9.25
CA THR A 581 40.27 -0.90 9.22
C THR A 581 39.72 -1.41 10.56
N TYR A 582 40.18 -0.85 11.69
CA TYR A 582 39.60 -1.17 13.00
C TYR A 582 38.23 -0.52 13.20
N ALA A 583 38.04 0.70 12.69
CA ALA A 583 36.72 1.35 12.71
C ALA A 583 35.70 0.55 11.90
N THR A 584 36.04 0.10 10.68
CA THR A 584 35.18 -0.76 9.87
C THR A 584 34.96 -2.12 10.52
N MET A 585 35.96 -2.71 11.19
CA MET A 585 35.77 -3.92 12.01
C MET A 585 34.69 -3.73 13.08
N LEU A 586 34.75 -2.62 13.83
CA LEU A 586 33.76 -2.34 14.87
C LEU A 586 32.35 -2.14 14.26
N LEU A 587 32.25 -1.44 13.13
CA LEU A 587 30.99 -1.29 12.41
C LEU A 587 30.41 -2.63 11.96
N ILE A 588 31.24 -3.54 11.41
CA ILE A 588 30.79 -4.89 11.03
C ILE A 588 30.32 -5.66 12.26
N ILE A 589 31.02 -5.58 13.39
CA ILE A 589 30.59 -6.27 14.61
C ILE A 589 29.21 -5.77 15.03
N VAL A 590 29.00 -4.45 15.05
CA VAL A 590 27.69 -3.86 15.36
C VAL A 590 26.65 -4.37 14.35
N LEU A 591 26.94 -4.31 13.05
CA LEU A 591 26.03 -4.70 11.99
C LEU A 591 25.69 -6.20 12.03
N VAL A 592 26.64 -7.06 12.40
CA VAL A 592 26.44 -8.50 12.63
C VAL A 592 25.62 -8.75 13.87
N VAL A 593 25.87 -8.02 14.96
CA VAL A 593 25.10 -8.13 16.19
C VAL A 593 23.64 -7.76 15.93
N THR A 594 23.39 -6.65 15.22
CA THR A 594 22.03 -6.20 14.89
C THR A 594 21.33 -7.10 13.87
N ALA A 595 22.06 -7.72 12.93
CA ALA A 595 21.46 -8.54 11.88
C ALA A 595 21.29 -10.03 12.26
N LEU A 596 22.23 -10.60 13.02
CA LEU A 596 22.33 -12.05 13.21
C LEU A 596 22.16 -12.51 14.67
N VAL A 597 22.48 -11.67 15.66
CA VAL A 597 22.47 -12.09 17.07
C VAL A 597 21.10 -11.79 17.70
N PRO A 598 20.39 -12.79 18.23
CA PRO A 598 19.12 -12.57 18.91
C PRO A 598 19.35 -12.01 20.33
N ILE A 599 19.66 -10.71 20.44
CA ILE A 599 19.81 -10.03 21.74
C ILE A 599 18.44 -9.51 22.20
N GLY A 600 17.55 -10.43 22.57
CA GLY A 600 16.22 -10.09 23.07
C GLY A 600 15.35 -9.35 22.05
N GLU A 601 14.56 -8.38 22.53
CA GLU A 601 13.63 -7.56 21.73
C GLU A 601 14.32 -6.39 21.01
N LEU A 602 15.60 -6.13 21.28
CA LEU A 602 16.34 -5.08 20.56
C LEU A 602 16.56 -5.51 19.11
N TYR A 603 16.14 -4.66 18.16
CA TYR A 603 16.37 -4.83 16.72
C TYR A 603 15.71 -6.06 16.08
N SER A 604 14.60 -6.58 16.64
CA SER A 604 13.84 -7.70 16.05
C SER A 604 13.52 -7.47 14.57
N ASP A 605 13.16 -6.24 14.25
CA ASP A 605 12.64 -5.81 12.95
C ASP A 605 13.73 -5.84 11.87
N CYS A 606 14.97 -5.52 12.25
CA CYS A 606 16.13 -5.50 11.34
C CYS A 606 16.42 -6.90 10.75
N LYS A 607 16.16 -7.94 11.53
CA LYS A 607 16.48 -9.33 11.18
C LYS A 607 15.59 -9.87 10.05
N GLY A 608 14.39 -9.32 9.88
CA GLY A 608 13.48 -9.72 8.82
C GLY A 608 14.01 -9.37 7.42
N SER A 609 14.88 -8.37 7.31
CA SER A 609 15.40 -7.92 6.01
C SER A 609 16.50 -8.85 5.50
N THR A 610 16.22 -9.53 4.38
CA THR A 610 17.21 -10.35 3.68
C THR A 610 18.37 -9.50 3.15
N SER A 611 18.10 -8.27 2.69
CA SER A 611 19.11 -7.33 2.20
C SER A 611 20.05 -6.87 3.31
N PHE A 612 19.53 -6.57 4.51
CA PHE A 612 20.37 -6.20 5.65
C PHE A 612 21.25 -7.38 6.12
N THR A 613 20.68 -8.58 6.14
CA THR A 613 21.41 -9.82 6.45
C THR A 613 22.53 -10.09 5.43
N GLN A 614 22.25 -9.93 4.13
CA GLN A 614 23.25 -10.06 3.07
C GLN A 614 24.38 -9.03 3.25
N LEU A 615 24.04 -7.77 3.56
CA LEU A 615 25.01 -6.72 3.81
C LEU A 615 25.97 -7.08 4.96
N ALA A 616 25.44 -7.65 6.04
CA ALA A 616 26.22 -8.16 7.17
C ALA A 616 27.20 -9.25 6.77
N ILE A 617 26.70 -10.28 6.08
CA ILE A 617 27.50 -11.42 5.64
C ILE A 617 28.60 -10.95 4.67
N GLY A 618 28.26 -10.11 3.70
CA GLY A 618 29.25 -9.58 2.76
C GLY A 618 30.30 -8.71 3.43
N GLY A 619 29.93 -7.95 4.47
CA GLY A 619 30.87 -7.17 5.27
C GLY A 619 31.90 -8.05 5.97
N ILE A 620 31.44 -9.13 6.60
CA ILE A 620 32.32 -10.14 7.21
C ILE A 620 33.27 -10.73 6.16
N VAL A 621 32.75 -11.16 5.01
CA VAL A 621 33.56 -11.77 3.95
C VAL A 621 34.65 -10.80 3.46
N VAL A 622 34.28 -9.55 3.17
CA VAL A 622 35.22 -8.51 2.74
C VAL A 622 36.31 -8.28 3.78
N TRP A 623 35.93 -8.20 5.06
CA TRP A 623 36.88 -7.95 6.14
C TRP A 623 37.80 -9.15 6.39
N VAL A 624 37.28 -10.38 6.34
CA VAL A 624 38.09 -11.61 6.43
C VAL A 624 39.07 -11.70 5.27
N VAL A 625 38.64 -11.40 4.04
CA VAL A 625 39.54 -11.33 2.88
C VAL A 625 40.62 -10.25 3.09
N GLN A 626 40.25 -9.07 3.55
CA GLN A 626 41.21 -7.99 3.86
C GLN A 626 42.23 -8.44 4.92
N LEU A 627 41.79 -9.15 5.96
CA LEU A 627 42.65 -9.70 7.01
C LEU A 627 43.59 -10.77 6.46
N ILE A 628 43.08 -11.76 5.71
CA ILE A 628 43.88 -12.85 5.13
C ILE A 628 44.95 -12.27 4.20
N VAL A 629 44.56 -11.37 3.29
CA VAL A 629 45.48 -10.73 2.36
C VAL A 629 46.48 -9.85 3.12
N GLY A 630 46.04 -9.09 4.13
CA GLY A 630 46.91 -8.27 4.97
C GLY A 630 47.98 -9.10 5.71
N VAL A 631 47.58 -10.22 6.32
CA VAL A 631 48.49 -11.16 7.00
C VAL A 631 49.44 -11.84 6.01
N TYR A 632 48.93 -12.25 4.84
CA TYR A 632 49.74 -12.84 3.78
C TYR A 632 50.83 -11.87 3.30
N MET A 633 50.47 -10.61 3.07
CA MET A 633 51.39 -9.58 2.62
C MET A 633 52.43 -9.25 3.68
N HIS A 634 52.00 -9.12 4.95
CA HIS A 634 52.90 -8.89 6.08
C HIS A 634 53.96 -9.99 6.24
N ARG A 635 53.59 -11.26 6.01
CA ARG A 635 54.51 -12.40 6.15
C ARG A 635 55.45 -12.59 4.96
N ASN A 636 54.97 -12.39 3.74
CA ASN A 636 55.70 -12.80 2.54
C ASN A 636 56.44 -11.65 1.83
N LYS A 637 56.15 -10.39 2.17
CA LYS A 637 56.78 -9.22 1.52
C LYS A 637 57.39 -8.32 2.60
N PRO A 638 58.72 -8.34 2.79
CA PRO A 638 59.37 -7.40 3.70
C PRO A 638 59.07 -5.97 3.25
N MET A 639 58.83 -5.08 4.22
CA MET A 639 58.62 -3.65 3.94
C MET A 639 59.81 -3.12 3.12
N PRO A 640 59.57 -2.23 2.14
CA PRO A 640 60.65 -1.62 1.39
C PRO A 640 61.60 -0.87 2.35
N PRO A 641 62.93 -0.88 2.10
CA PRO A 641 63.91 -0.30 3.02
C PRO A 641 63.67 1.17 3.35
N TRP A 642 63.14 1.92 2.37
CA TRP A 642 62.81 3.35 2.48
C TRP A 642 61.56 3.64 3.31
N LEU A 643 60.76 2.61 3.66
CA LEU A 643 59.61 2.72 4.56
C LEU A 643 59.98 2.39 6.03
N HIS A 644 61.21 1.93 6.30
CA HIS A 644 61.65 1.68 7.67
C HIS A 644 61.76 2.99 8.45
N THR A 645 60.81 3.22 9.34
CA THR A 645 60.95 4.26 10.36
C THR A 645 61.95 3.81 11.43
N ALA A 646 62.88 4.68 11.80
CA ALA A 646 63.67 4.53 13.02
C ALA A 646 62.74 4.24 14.21
N GLN A 647 63.02 3.16 14.93
CA GLN A 647 62.16 2.59 15.97
C GLN A 647 61.96 3.63 17.10
N SER A 648 60.81 4.31 17.12
CA SER A 648 60.55 5.31 18.17
C SER A 648 60.40 4.62 19.54
N SER A 649 61.15 5.10 20.52
CA SER A 649 61.07 4.68 21.92
C SER A 649 60.01 5.51 22.64
N GLY A 650 58.95 4.87 23.16
CA GLY A 650 57.93 5.56 23.97
C GLY A 650 56.57 4.86 24.04
N ALA A 651 55.60 5.53 24.66
CA ALA A 651 54.21 5.05 24.86
C ALA A 651 53.50 4.63 23.54
N LEU A 652 53.95 5.18 22.40
CA LEU A 652 53.50 4.77 21.06
C LEU A 652 53.69 3.27 20.82
N LYS A 653 54.71 2.63 21.43
CA LYS A 653 54.96 1.18 21.27
C LYS A 653 53.84 0.30 21.81
N LEU A 654 53.10 0.76 22.82
CA LEU A 654 51.97 0.03 23.44
C LEU A 654 50.72 0.07 22.56
N ILE A 655 50.45 1.21 21.93
CA ILE A 655 49.35 1.40 20.97
C ILE A 655 49.70 0.74 19.62
N CYS A 656 50.94 0.88 19.15
CA CYS A 656 51.37 0.34 17.86
C CYS A 656 51.55 -1.18 17.84
N LYS A 657 51.73 -1.87 18.98
CA LYS A 657 51.93 -3.33 19.01
C LYS A 657 50.75 -4.12 18.40
N PRO A 658 49.48 -3.89 18.82
CA PRO A 658 48.33 -4.53 18.18
C PRO A 658 48.09 -4.02 16.74
N LEU A 659 48.28 -2.73 16.48
CA LEU A 659 48.17 -2.11 15.14
C LEU A 659 49.21 -2.68 14.13
N ASN A 660 50.34 -3.17 14.61
CA ASN A 660 51.37 -3.81 13.78
C ASN A 660 51.13 -5.30 13.55
N ALA A 661 50.18 -5.92 14.25
CA ALA A 661 49.82 -7.32 14.05
C ALA A 661 48.92 -7.55 12.84
N VAL A 662 48.25 -6.49 12.35
CA VAL A 662 47.28 -6.57 11.24
C VAL A 662 47.71 -5.63 10.11
N GLY A 663 48.13 -6.23 9.00
CA GLY A 663 48.49 -5.52 7.77
C GLY A 663 49.96 -5.08 7.67
N PRO A 664 50.39 -4.67 6.46
CA PRO A 664 51.74 -4.20 6.18
C PRO A 664 52.03 -2.78 6.71
#